data_AF-A0A7W0XUT5-F1
#
_entry.id   AF-A0A7W0XUT5-F1
#
_cell.length_a   1.000
_cell.length_b   1.000
_cell.length_c   1.000
_cell.angle_alpha   90.00
_cell.angle_beta   90.00
_cell.angle_gamma   90.00
#
_symmetry.space_group_name_H-M   'P 1'
#
loop_
_entity.id
_entity.type
_entity.pdbx_description
1 polymer ?
#
loop_
_entity_poly.entity_id
_entity_poly.type
_entity_poly.pdbx_seq_one_letter_code
_entity_poly.pdbx_strand_id
1 'polypeptide(L)'
;MAVADERGARHATDYDRQPPQDLRAEQSVLGGMLLSKDAIADVVEVVRGGDFYRPAHQLIYDVILDLYGRGEPADAVTVSAELTRQGQLLRTGGGPYLHTLISSVPTAANAGYYATIVAEQAVLRRLIEAGTRIVQLGYGATQGQGAEVDDVVDQAQAAVYEVTERRMSEDYVLLEGLLQETMDEIEAISTRGGVSGGVPTGFTDLDQVTNGLHAGQMVIVAGRPAMGKCLAGDTAVIDPVTGASLPIAELVRRGAAGREVTVRTVAEDLTLHTAAPSAFMANGVQPVLALTTRGGRRLRATANHPLLTVRGWVALGALSPGTSIAVPRGAGAGTLPVECWDVVTEAMAGLPWGEVNARCGRARSHDWHDDRRGLDRECLAELAKALDSETLRCLATSDLGWDEIAAIVPAGQCEVFDLTVESTHNYVAADMVVHNSTIGLDFARSCSIKHGLTSATFSLEMSRSEITMRLLSAEAGVPLHHMRSGTMNEGDWTKLARRMGEIADAPLYIDDSPNLTMMEIRAKARRLRQRHDLKLVIVDYLQLMTSGKKVESRQQEVSEFSRSLKLMAKELEVPVVAICQLNRGPEQRQDKKPMLSDLRESGCLTAATRVLRADTGAEITLGELVTSGTKDIAVWSLDDDGRLVSMPMTHAFSNGVKDVLRLRLASGREIEATANHPFLTVAGWRPLGELTIGDEVAVPRRVPAPRRVADVAPSGASGGRLSPLAFALPDARLGRWLADLWTFGGSVRWLPAEGRVDIRFSTGSRRVADDLARLLLRINVLAHVVAEGSGWAGVVADLADQQRFVDFVALNSGLPESWRPVLLKLRMASASAQLPRGALAGAGGGPPGERGRGAAGSPAGLERSDVHLDTVVGIDALGAREVFDATVPGTHNFIADGIVVHNSLEQDADMVVLIHREDVYEKESPRAGEADLLLVKHRNGPTATCPVAFQGHYSRFVDLAQSS
;
A
#
# COMPACT_ATOMS: atom_id res chain seq x y z
N MET A 1 -61.54 43.63 4.53
CA MET A 1 -60.17 43.14 4.84
C MET A 1 -60.27 42.08 5.92
N ALA A 2 -59.94 40.84 5.59
CA ALA A 2 -59.56 39.77 6.52
C ALA A 2 -58.81 38.71 5.68
N VAL A 3 -57.81 38.06 6.28
CA VAL A 3 -56.83 37.23 5.57
C VAL A 3 -57.33 35.79 5.43
N ALA A 4 -56.96 35.13 4.32
CA ALA A 4 -57.32 33.75 4.03
C ALA A 4 -56.55 32.75 4.92
N ASP A 5 -57.22 31.69 5.36
CA ASP A 5 -56.61 30.56 6.06
C ASP A 5 -56.65 29.29 5.18
N GLU A 6 -55.66 29.17 4.29
CA GLU A 6 -55.46 27.96 3.47
C GLU A 6 -54.55 26.96 4.21
N ARG A 7 -55.04 26.37 5.30
CA ARG A 7 -54.37 25.30 6.05
C ARG A 7 -55.25 24.05 6.22
N GLY A 8 -55.64 23.43 5.10
CA GLY A 8 -56.53 22.27 5.13
C GLY A 8 -56.36 21.22 4.02
N ALA A 9 -55.30 21.27 3.20
CA ALA A 9 -55.25 20.48 1.96
C ALA A 9 -53.86 19.91 1.55
N ARG A 10 -53.07 19.34 2.49
CA ARG A 10 -51.79 18.62 2.17
C ARG A 10 -51.50 17.37 3.02
N HIS A 11 -52.52 16.63 3.47
CA HIS A 11 -52.34 15.31 4.10
C HIS A 11 -53.17 14.22 3.43
N ALA A 12 -52.79 13.93 2.19
CA ALA A 12 -52.99 12.66 1.50
C ALA A 12 -51.77 12.45 0.57
N THR A 13 -51.44 11.19 0.26
CA THR A 13 -50.30 10.73 -0.58
C THR A 13 -48.89 10.94 -0.01
N ASP A 14 -48.42 9.99 0.83
CA ASP A 14 -46.97 9.79 1.03
C ASP A 14 -46.54 8.32 1.19
N TYR A 15 -47.39 7.37 0.79
CA TYR A 15 -47.13 5.92 0.84
C TYR A 15 -47.09 5.22 -0.54
N ASP A 16 -47.19 5.98 -1.63
CA ASP A 16 -47.35 5.44 -3.00
C ASP A 16 -46.35 6.06 -4.00
N ARG A 17 -45.16 6.43 -3.53
CA ARG A 17 -44.05 6.89 -4.38
C ARG A 17 -43.36 5.68 -5.01
N GLN A 18 -43.74 5.35 -6.25
CA GLN A 18 -43.02 4.34 -7.04
C GLN A 18 -41.57 4.78 -7.27
N PRO A 19 -40.59 3.86 -7.26
CA PRO A 19 -39.21 4.18 -7.60
C PRO A 19 -39.09 4.76 -9.03
N PRO A 20 -38.18 5.71 -9.28
CA PRO A 20 -37.90 6.29 -10.60
C PRO A 20 -37.72 5.23 -11.71
N GLN A 21 -38.54 5.32 -12.77
CA GLN A 21 -38.58 4.37 -13.88
C GLN A 21 -39.16 5.03 -15.13
N ASP A 22 -38.71 4.60 -16.31
CA ASP A 22 -39.41 4.85 -17.58
C ASP A 22 -39.51 3.55 -18.37
N LEU A 23 -40.68 2.90 -18.25
CA LEU A 23 -40.95 1.64 -18.91
C LEU A 23 -41.01 1.76 -20.44
N ARG A 24 -41.32 2.95 -21.00
CA ARG A 24 -41.35 3.16 -22.45
C ARG A 24 -39.94 3.33 -23.00
N ALA A 25 -39.06 4.00 -22.26
CA ALA A 25 -37.64 4.05 -22.58
C ALA A 25 -37.03 2.64 -22.54
N GLU A 26 -37.25 1.85 -21.48
CA GLU A 26 -36.77 0.46 -21.39
C GLU A 26 -37.26 -0.42 -22.56
N GLN A 27 -38.53 -0.29 -22.95
CA GLN A 27 -39.08 -1.02 -24.11
C GLN A 27 -38.46 -0.57 -25.44
N SER A 28 -38.22 0.73 -25.61
CA SER A 28 -37.60 1.31 -26.81
C SER A 28 -36.12 0.94 -26.93
N VAL A 29 -35.41 0.81 -25.81
CA VAL A 29 -34.03 0.29 -25.76
C VAL A 29 -34.00 -1.16 -26.25
N LEU A 30 -34.74 -2.05 -25.58
CA LEU A 30 -34.72 -3.48 -25.92
C LEU A 30 -35.23 -3.76 -27.34
N GLY A 31 -36.29 -3.08 -27.76
CA GLY A 31 -36.80 -3.23 -29.13
C GLY A 31 -35.84 -2.68 -30.18
N GLY A 32 -35.08 -1.62 -29.86
CA GLY A 32 -34.04 -1.07 -30.73
C GLY A 32 -32.88 -2.03 -30.91
N MET A 33 -32.43 -2.65 -29.82
CA MET A 33 -31.43 -3.72 -29.81
C MET A 33 -31.88 -4.96 -30.62
N LEU A 34 -33.15 -5.36 -30.52
CA LEU A 34 -33.74 -6.46 -31.30
C LEU A 34 -33.91 -6.13 -32.80
N LEU A 35 -33.79 -4.85 -33.19
CA LEU A 35 -33.94 -4.36 -34.56
C LEU A 35 -32.61 -4.10 -35.28
N SER A 36 -31.57 -3.67 -34.56
CA SER A 36 -30.26 -3.35 -35.15
C SER A 36 -29.10 -3.75 -34.26
N LYS A 37 -28.06 -4.31 -34.88
CA LYS A 37 -26.79 -4.62 -34.22
C LYS A 37 -26.09 -3.34 -33.71
N ASP A 38 -26.19 -2.24 -34.45
CA ASP A 38 -25.52 -0.99 -34.09
C ASP A 38 -26.14 -0.39 -32.82
N ALA A 39 -27.48 -0.49 -32.70
CA ALA A 39 -28.19 -0.11 -31.48
C ALA A 39 -27.81 -0.93 -30.25
N ILE A 40 -27.25 -2.15 -30.40
CA ILE A 40 -26.70 -2.91 -29.28
C ILE A 40 -25.40 -2.26 -28.79
N ALA A 41 -24.52 -1.81 -29.70
CA ALA A 41 -23.28 -1.12 -29.33
C ALA A 41 -23.59 0.19 -28.57
N ASP A 42 -24.43 1.06 -29.13
CA ASP A 42 -24.81 2.35 -28.52
C ASP A 42 -25.41 2.20 -27.11
N VAL A 43 -26.18 1.13 -26.87
CA VAL A 43 -26.84 0.89 -25.57
C VAL A 43 -25.85 0.33 -24.55
N VAL A 44 -24.93 -0.55 -24.98
CA VAL A 44 -23.94 -1.20 -24.09
C VAL A 44 -22.96 -0.18 -23.50
N GLU A 45 -22.68 0.94 -24.16
CA GLU A 45 -21.87 2.02 -23.57
C GLU A 45 -22.58 2.70 -22.38
N VAL A 46 -23.92 2.76 -22.38
CA VAL A 46 -24.71 3.61 -21.47
C VAL A 46 -25.39 2.84 -20.33
N VAL A 47 -25.79 1.58 -20.56
CA VAL A 47 -26.68 0.82 -19.65
C VAL A 47 -26.09 -0.54 -19.29
N ARG A 48 -26.42 -1.04 -18.09
CA ARG A 48 -26.13 -2.41 -17.62
C ARG A 48 -27.44 -3.13 -17.23
N GLY A 49 -27.43 -4.46 -17.16
CA GLY A 49 -28.64 -5.24 -16.89
C GLY A 49 -29.40 -4.83 -15.61
N GLY A 50 -28.68 -4.42 -14.56
CA GLY A 50 -29.26 -3.93 -13.31
C GLY A 50 -29.86 -2.52 -13.35
N ASP A 51 -29.69 -1.77 -14.44
CA ASP A 51 -30.30 -0.44 -14.62
C ASP A 51 -31.77 -0.51 -15.09
N PHE A 52 -32.23 -1.66 -15.59
CA PHE A 52 -33.64 -1.87 -15.92
C PHE A 52 -34.47 -2.05 -14.65
N TYR A 53 -35.59 -1.32 -14.53
CA TYR A 53 -36.52 -1.47 -13.40
C TYR A 53 -37.23 -2.83 -13.42
N ARG A 54 -37.58 -3.33 -14.61
CA ARG A 54 -38.25 -4.63 -14.74
C ARG A 54 -37.23 -5.78 -14.82
N PRO A 55 -37.30 -6.79 -13.92
CA PRO A 55 -36.48 -7.99 -14.04
C PRO A 55 -36.70 -8.73 -15.38
N ALA A 56 -37.90 -8.64 -15.96
CA ALA A 56 -38.18 -9.19 -17.29
C ALA A 56 -37.35 -8.50 -18.39
N HIS A 57 -37.09 -7.20 -18.28
CA HIS A 57 -36.29 -6.44 -19.23
C HIS A 57 -34.79 -6.72 -19.05
N GLN A 58 -34.32 -6.80 -17.80
CA GLN A 58 -32.96 -7.26 -17.48
C GLN A 58 -32.66 -8.63 -18.13
N LEU A 59 -33.53 -9.62 -17.95
CA LEU A 59 -33.32 -10.96 -18.53
C LEU A 59 -33.30 -10.96 -20.08
N ILE A 60 -34.07 -10.08 -20.72
CA ILE A 60 -34.03 -9.91 -22.18
C ILE A 60 -32.72 -9.24 -22.60
N TYR A 61 -32.28 -8.20 -21.88
CA TYR A 61 -31.00 -7.52 -22.09
C TYR A 61 -29.82 -8.48 -21.99
N ASP A 62 -29.73 -9.23 -20.90
CA ASP A 62 -28.63 -10.17 -20.64
C ASP A 62 -28.54 -11.26 -21.73
N VAL A 63 -29.69 -11.73 -22.26
CA VAL A 63 -29.72 -12.70 -23.38
C VAL A 63 -29.34 -12.06 -24.73
N ILE A 64 -29.74 -10.81 -24.98
CA ILE A 64 -29.30 -10.05 -26.16
C ILE A 64 -27.77 -9.91 -26.15
N LEU A 65 -27.18 -9.58 -24.99
CA LEU A 65 -25.72 -9.46 -24.85
C LEU A 65 -25.00 -10.80 -24.99
N ASP A 66 -25.53 -11.89 -24.43
CA ASP A 66 -24.94 -13.23 -24.57
C ASP A 66 -24.94 -13.70 -26.05
N LEU A 67 -26.02 -13.46 -26.80
CA LEU A 67 -26.06 -13.75 -28.24
C LEU A 67 -25.08 -12.85 -29.02
N TYR A 68 -25.07 -11.55 -28.75
CA TYR A 68 -24.17 -10.58 -29.39
C TYR A 68 -22.69 -10.92 -29.14
N GLY A 69 -22.33 -11.26 -27.90
CA GLY A 69 -20.98 -11.67 -27.51
C GLY A 69 -20.54 -13.01 -28.10
N ARG A 70 -21.50 -13.91 -28.42
CA ARG A 70 -21.26 -15.12 -29.22
C ARG A 70 -21.16 -14.86 -30.73
N GLY A 71 -21.41 -13.62 -31.18
CA GLY A 71 -21.48 -13.27 -32.60
C GLY A 71 -22.75 -13.75 -33.31
N GLU A 72 -23.75 -14.22 -32.56
CA GLU A 72 -25.05 -14.64 -33.06
C GLU A 72 -25.98 -13.41 -33.24
N PRO A 73 -26.87 -13.38 -34.23
CA PRO A 73 -27.83 -12.30 -34.37
C PRO A 73 -28.80 -12.31 -33.18
N ALA A 74 -28.97 -11.18 -32.50
CA ALA A 74 -29.85 -11.04 -31.35
C ALA A 74 -31.23 -10.46 -31.76
N ASP A 75 -31.99 -11.23 -32.54
CA ASP A 75 -33.35 -10.87 -32.97
C ASP A 75 -34.42 -11.54 -32.10
N ALA A 76 -35.70 -11.21 -32.31
CA ALA A 76 -36.79 -11.77 -31.50
C ALA A 76 -36.94 -13.30 -31.61
N VAL A 77 -36.46 -13.94 -32.69
CA VAL A 77 -36.51 -15.40 -32.86
C VAL A 77 -35.38 -16.06 -32.07
N THR A 78 -34.14 -15.57 -32.21
CA THR A 78 -32.98 -16.14 -31.48
C THR A 78 -33.07 -15.88 -29.98
N VAL A 79 -33.47 -14.67 -29.56
CA VAL A 79 -33.70 -14.32 -28.15
C VAL A 79 -34.85 -15.16 -27.57
N SER A 80 -35.93 -15.41 -28.32
CA SER A 80 -37.01 -16.31 -27.88
C SER A 80 -36.53 -17.76 -27.72
N ALA A 81 -35.74 -18.26 -28.67
CA ALA A 81 -35.18 -19.61 -28.63
C ALA A 81 -34.23 -19.80 -27.43
N GLU A 82 -33.37 -18.80 -27.17
CA GLU A 82 -32.43 -18.82 -26.05
C GLU A 82 -33.15 -18.70 -24.70
N LEU A 83 -34.11 -17.78 -24.56
CA LEU A 83 -34.98 -17.70 -23.38
C LEU A 83 -35.80 -18.98 -23.15
N THR A 84 -36.17 -19.70 -24.22
CA THR A 84 -36.82 -21.03 -24.11
C THR A 84 -35.84 -22.08 -23.61
N ARG A 85 -34.62 -22.11 -24.16
CA ARG A 85 -33.53 -23.02 -23.76
C ARG A 85 -33.15 -22.87 -22.29
N GLN A 86 -33.18 -21.63 -21.78
CA GLN A 86 -32.92 -21.32 -20.36
C GLN A 86 -34.15 -21.51 -19.45
N GLY A 87 -35.33 -21.83 -19.99
CA GLY A 87 -36.57 -21.98 -19.21
C GLY A 87 -37.15 -20.65 -18.68
N GLN A 88 -36.74 -19.52 -19.26
CA GLN A 88 -37.08 -18.17 -18.79
C GLN A 88 -38.15 -17.45 -19.61
N LEU A 89 -38.48 -17.93 -20.83
CA LEU A 89 -39.41 -17.26 -21.75
C LEU A 89 -40.77 -16.87 -21.12
N LEU A 90 -41.31 -17.68 -20.21
CA LEU A 90 -42.57 -17.36 -19.52
C LEU A 90 -42.41 -16.18 -18.52
N ARG A 91 -41.22 -16.01 -17.94
CA ARG A 91 -40.90 -14.90 -17.01
C ARG A 91 -40.68 -13.57 -17.72
N THR A 92 -40.34 -13.60 -19.00
CA THR A 92 -40.14 -12.41 -19.84
C THR A 92 -41.40 -11.98 -20.61
N GLY A 93 -42.54 -12.64 -20.41
CA GLY A 93 -43.81 -12.32 -21.07
C GLY A 93 -44.12 -13.12 -22.33
N GLY A 94 -43.30 -14.11 -22.68
CA GLY A 94 -43.49 -14.96 -23.86
C GLY A 94 -42.93 -14.37 -25.16
N GLY A 95 -42.80 -15.21 -26.19
CA GLY A 95 -42.37 -14.78 -27.53
C GLY A 95 -43.17 -13.58 -28.11
N PRO A 96 -44.50 -13.47 -27.93
CA PRO A 96 -45.27 -12.30 -28.36
C PRO A 96 -44.80 -10.97 -27.72
N TYR A 97 -44.19 -11.00 -26.53
CA TYR A 97 -43.69 -9.80 -25.88
C TYR A 97 -42.48 -9.21 -26.62
N LEU A 98 -41.58 -10.05 -27.15
CA LEU A 98 -40.42 -9.60 -27.92
C LEU A 98 -40.84 -8.87 -29.21
N HIS A 99 -41.88 -9.35 -29.89
CA HIS A 99 -42.48 -8.64 -31.02
C HIS A 99 -43.18 -7.33 -30.60
N THR A 100 -43.70 -7.26 -29.37
CA THR A 100 -44.28 -6.02 -28.81
C THR A 100 -43.19 -4.98 -28.54
N LEU A 101 -42.02 -5.39 -28.04
CA LEU A 101 -40.84 -4.52 -27.88
C LEU A 101 -40.42 -3.92 -29.23
N ILE A 102 -40.24 -4.76 -30.26
CA ILE A 102 -39.93 -4.29 -31.63
C ILE A 102 -40.97 -3.28 -32.13
N SER A 103 -42.26 -3.55 -31.92
CA SER A 103 -43.35 -2.68 -32.37
C SER A 103 -43.48 -1.36 -31.57
N SER A 104 -42.81 -1.26 -30.43
CA SER A 104 -42.84 -0.06 -29.56
C SER A 104 -41.80 1.00 -29.95
N VAL A 105 -40.83 0.66 -30.81
CA VAL A 105 -39.68 1.49 -31.15
C VAL A 105 -39.98 2.38 -32.35
N PRO A 106 -39.88 3.72 -32.23
CA PRO A 106 -40.08 4.61 -33.38
C PRO A 106 -38.98 4.47 -34.44
N THR A 107 -37.72 4.40 -34.00
CA THR A 107 -36.52 4.23 -34.86
C THR A 107 -35.41 3.59 -34.04
N ALA A 108 -34.75 2.54 -34.57
CA ALA A 108 -33.66 1.85 -33.86
C ALA A 108 -32.45 2.76 -33.56
N ALA A 109 -32.16 3.73 -34.43
CA ALA A 109 -31.07 4.71 -34.28
C ALA A 109 -31.19 5.62 -33.04
N ASN A 110 -32.36 5.67 -32.38
CA ASN A 110 -32.56 6.45 -31.15
C ASN A 110 -32.35 5.62 -29.87
N ALA A 111 -31.93 4.35 -29.97
CA ALA A 111 -31.78 3.46 -28.82
C ALA A 111 -30.84 4.02 -27.74
N GLY A 112 -29.69 4.59 -28.11
CA GLY A 112 -28.77 5.25 -27.18
C GLY A 112 -29.37 6.43 -26.42
N TYR A 113 -30.27 7.22 -27.05
CA TYR A 113 -30.99 8.30 -26.36
C TYR A 113 -31.95 7.74 -25.29
N TYR A 114 -32.70 6.69 -25.60
CA TYR A 114 -33.56 6.03 -24.62
C TYR A 114 -32.75 5.32 -23.52
N ALA A 115 -31.55 4.82 -23.85
CA ALA A 115 -30.62 4.22 -22.88
C ALA A 115 -30.18 5.24 -21.82
N THR A 116 -29.88 6.47 -22.23
CA THR A 116 -29.57 7.57 -21.30
C THR A 116 -30.71 7.82 -20.31
N ILE A 117 -31.97 7.82 -20.77
CA ILE A 117 -33.14 7.97 -19.89
C ILE A 117 -33.21 6.82 -18.87
N VAL A 118 -32.99 5.58 -19.30
CA VAL A 118 -32.98 4.41 -18.38
C VAL A 118 -31.85 4.54 -17.34
N ALA A 119 -30.65 4.96 -17.76
CA ALA A 119 -29.51 5.16 -16.87
C ALA A 119 -29.77 6.29 -15.83
N GLU A 120 -30.38 7.40 -16.25
CA GLU A 120 -30.78 8.49 -15.32
C GLU A 120 -31.78 8.00 -14.26
N GLN A 121 -32.80 7.24 -14.66
CA GLN A 121 -33.76 6.66 -13.72
C GLN A 121 -33.08 5.66 -12.76
N ALA A 122 -32.13 4.86 -13.25
CA ALA A 122 -31.37 3.91 -12.44
C ALA A 122 -30.48 4.59 -11.38
N VAL A 123 -29.81 5.70 -11.73
CA VAL A 123 -29.05 6.52 -10.77
C VAL A 123 -29.97 7.09 -9.69
N LEU A 124 -31.15 7.61 -10.06
CA LEU A 124 -32.13 8.10 -9.09
C LEU A 124 -32.66 7.00 -8.17
N ARG A 125 -32.83 5.75 -8.65
CA ARG A 125 -33.17 4.60 -7.78
C ARG A 125 -32.04 4.26 -6.82
N ARG A 126 -30.80 4.15 -7.29
CA ARG A 126 -29.62 3.90 -6.43
C ARG A 126 -29.48 4.95 -5.33
N LEU A 127 -29.76 6.23 -5.63
CA LEU A 127 -29.75 7.31 -4.63
C LEU A 127 -30.80 7.09 -3.53
N ILE A 128 -32.01 6.62 -3.89
CA ILE A 128 -33.08 6.32 -2.92
C ILE A 128 -32.73 5.08 -2.07
N GLU A 129 -32.13 4.06 -2.68
CA GLU A 129 -31.66 2.85 -1.98
C GLU A 129 -30.54 3.20 -0.98
N ALA A 130 -29.54 3.97 -1.39
CA ALA A 130 -28.48 4.47 -0.52
C ALA A 130 -29.03 5.33 0.62
N GLY A 131 -29.94 6.28 0.32
CA GLY A 131 -30.61 7.09 1.34
C GLY A 131 -31.37 6.24 2.36
N THR A 132 -32.07 5.20 1.90
CA THR A 132 -32.80 4.26 2.76
C THR A 132 -31.84 3.44 3.63
N ARG A 133 -30.71 3.00 3.07
CA ARG A 133 -29.65 2.28 3.79
C ARG A 133 -29.02 3.15 4.89
N ILE A 134 -28.74 4.42 4.60
CA ILE A 134 -28.21 5.39 5.57
C ILE A 134 -29.20 5.62 6.73
N VAL A 135 -30.50 5.73 6.44
CA VAL A 135 -31.55 5.82 7.47
C VAL A 135 -31.59 4.55 8.33
N GLN A 136 -31.48 3.36 7.72
CA GLN A 136 -31.43 2.08 8.46
C GLN A 136 -30.19 1.97 9.36
N LEU A 137 -29.01 2.40 8.87
CA LEU A 137 -27.77 2.44 9.65
C LEU A 137 -27.90 3.33 10.90
N GLY A 138 -28.49 4.53 10.76
CA GLY A 138 -28.73 5.44 11.89
C GLY A 138 -29.67 4.87 12.96
N TYR A 139 -30.72 4.16 12.56
CA TYR A 139 -31.60 3.45 13.52
C TYR A 139 -30.95 2.19 14.11
N GLY A 140 -30.08 1.49 13.37
CA GLY A 140 -29.36 0.32 13.86
C GLY A 140 -28.39 0.67 15.00
N ALA A 141 -27.64 1.77 14.85
CA ALA A 141 -26.70 2.27 15.85
C ALA A 141 -27.36 2.54 17.22
N THR A 142 -28.62 2.96 17.23
CA THR A 142 -29.36 3.26 18.47
C THR A 142 -29.99 2.03 19.15
N GLN A 143 -29.94 0.84 18.54
CA GLN A 143 -30.62 -0.37 19.05
C GLN A 143 -29.69 -1.50 19.53
N GLY A 144 -28.41 -1.21 19.79
CA GLY A 144 -27.56 -2.07 20.63
C GLY A 144 -26.75 -3.14 19.91
N GLN A 145 -26.43 -2.95 18.64
CA GLN A 145 -25.23 -3.54 18.05
C GLN A 145 -24.10 -2.52 18.20
N GLY A 146 -23.00 -2.91 18.86
CA GLY A 146 -21.88 -2.03 19.19
C GLY A 146 -20.96 -1.71 18.01
N ALA A 147 -21.53 -1.22 16.91
CA ALA A 147 -20.78 -0.47 15.90
C ALA A 147 -20.46 0.90 16.50
N GLU A 148 -19.22 1.34 16.37
CA GLU A 148 -18.85 2.69 16.80
C GLU A 148 -19.49 3.72 15.86
N VAL A 149 -19.64 4.97 16.32
CA VAL A 149 -20.29 6.02 15.51
C VAL A 149 -19.56 6.21 14.18
N ASP A 150 -18.25 6.02 14.18
CA ASP A 150 -17.38 6.16 13.01
C ASP A 150 -17.61 5.03 11.99
N ASP A 151 -17.81 3.76 12.41
CA ASP A 151 -18.21 2.65 11.51
C ASP A 151 -19.51 2.97 10.75
N VAL A 152 -20.46 3.61 11.44
CA VAL A 152 -21.78 3.97 10.90
C VAL A 152 -21.65 5.14 9.91
N VAL A 153 -20.76 6.09 10.19
CA VAL A 153 -20.42 7.20 9.28
C VAL A 153 -19.70 6.68 8.04
N ASP A 154 -18.72 5.79 8.18
CA ASP A 154 -17.98 5.21 7.05
C ASP A 154 -18.89 4.38 6.14
N GLN A 155 -19.78 3.55 6.72
CA GLN A 155 -20.78 2.81 5.94
C GLN A 155 -21.78 3.73 5.24
N ALA A 156 -22.15 4.85 5.86
CA ALA A 156 -23.00 5.85 5.22
C ALA A 156 -22.28 6.58 4.08
N GLN A 157 -21.01 6.95 4.26
CA GLN A 157 -20.17 7.56 3.21
C GLN A 157 -19.99 6.60 2.03
N ALA A 158 -19.68 5.32 2.28
CA ALA A 158 -19.57 4.30 1.25
C ALA A 158 -20.88 4.12 0.47
N ALA A 159 -22.03 4.12 1.15
CA ALA A 159 -23.35 4.01 0.51
C ALA A 159 -23.67 5.21 -0.41
N VAL A 160 -23.31 6.45 -0.01
CA VAL A 160 -23.43 7.62 -0.92
C VAL A 160 -22.45 7.48 -2.10
N TYR A 161 -21.25 6.97 -1.84
CA TYR A 161 -20.19 6.86 -2.84
C TYR A 161 -20.55 5.88 -3.98
N GLU A 162 -21.13 4.73 -3.65
CA GLU A 162 -21.64 3.72 -4.62
C GLU A 162 -22.64 4.33 -5.62
N VAL A 163 -23.38 5.38 -5.26
CA VAL A 163 -24.32 6.08 -6.16
C VAL A 163 -23.58 6.95 -7.19
N THR A 164 -22.46 7.56 -6.79
CA THR A 164 -21.65 8.42 -7.66
C THR A 164 -20.70 7.65 -8.57
N GLU A 165 -20.49 6.37 -8.32
CA GLU A 165 -19.63 5.51 -9.12
C GLU A 165 -20.29 5.17 -10.47
N ARG A 166 -20.12 6.04 -11.45
CA ARG A 166 -19.99 5.58 -12.85
C ARG A 166 -18.77 4.69 -12.89
N ARG A 167 -18.97 3.38 -12.71
CA ARG A 167 -17.92 2.38 -12.94
C ARG A 167 -17.43 2.56 -14.36
N MET A 168 -16.19 3.03 -14.50
CA MET A 168 -15.44 2.80 -15.71
C MET A 168 -15.39 1.29 -15.88
N SER A 169 -16.11 0.82 -16.88
CA SER A 169 -15.99 -0.54 -17.38
C SER A 169 -14.52 -0.74 -17.74
N GLU A 170 -13.88 -1.81 -17.27
CA GLU A 170 -12.58 -2.23 -17.80
C GLU A 170 -12.83 -2.78 -19.21
N ASP A 171 -13.07 -1.86 -20.15
CA ASP A 171 -13.29 -2.20 -21.55
C ASP A 171 -11.95 -2.59 -22.17
N TYR A 172 -11.89 -3.81 -22.68
CA TYR A 172 -10.71 -4.36 -23.32
C TYR A 172 -10.34 -3.54 -24.57
N VAL A 173 -9.40 -2.60 -24.41
CA VAL A 173 -8.94 -1.78 -25.53
C VAL A 173 -8.19 -2.67 -26.54
N LEU A 174 -8.57 -2.58 -27.82
CA LEU A 174 -7.83 -3.24 -28.88
C LEU A 174 -6.41 -2.68 -28.95
N LEU A 175 -5.42 -3.58 -29.04
CA LEU A 175 -4.00 -3.19 -29.12
C LEU A 175 -3.71 -2.16 -30.23
N GLU A 176 -4.46 -2.18 -31.32
CA GLU A 176 -4.37 -1.20 -32.40
C GLU A 176 -4.64 0.25 -31.95
N GLY A 177 -5.58 0.46 -31.02
CA GLY A 177 -5.83 1.78 -30.43
C GLY A 177 -4.71 2.23 -29.49
N LEU A 178 -4.18 1.31 -28.68
CA LEU A 178 -3.06 1.57 -27.77
C LEU A 178 -1.72 1.78 -28.50
N LEU A 179 -1.53 1.14 -29.66
CA LEU A 179 -0.29 1.23 -30.43
C LEU A 179 -0.02 2.65 -30.94
N GLN A 180 -1.05 3.39 -31.32
CA GLN A 180 -0.87 4.77 -31.77
C GLN A 180 -0.43 5.68 -30.61
N GLU A 181 -1.14 5.62 -29.48
CA GLU A 181 -0.80 6.36 -28.26
C GLU A 181 0.62 6.01 -27.76
N THR A 182 0.97 4.72 -27.74
CA THR A 182 2.32 4.25 -27.37
C THR A 182 3.40 4.76 -28.33
N MET A 183 3.12 4.83 -29.64
CA MET A 183 4.06 5.37 -30.62
C MET A 183 4.22 6.89 -30.48
N ASP A 184 3.12 7.60 -30.27
CA ASP A 184 3.12 9.05 -30.04
C ASP A 184 3.91 9.40 -28.74
N GLU A 185 3.80 8.59 -27.68
CA GLU A 185 4.65 8.68 -26.48
C GLU A 185 6.13 8.44 -26.78
N ILE A 186 6.46 7.39 -27.54
CA ILE A 186 7.85 7.07 -27.92
C ILE A 186 8.47 8.18 -28.79
N GLU A 187 7.72 8.76 -29.73
CA GLU A 187 8.16 9.92 -30.51
C GLU A 187 8.33 11.16 -29.63
N ALA A 188 7.45 11.38 -28.64
CA ALA A 188 7.54 12.49 -27.70
C ALA A 188 8.73 12.37 -26.73
N ILE A 189 9.19 11.15 -26.40
CA ILE A 189 10.42 10.88 -25.64
C ILE A 189 11.66 11.11 -26.52
N SER A 190 11.64 10.61 -27.76
CA SER A 190 12.72 10.78 -28.74
C SER A 190 12.98 12.27 -29.04
N THR A 191 11.91 13.04 -29.27
CA THR A 191 11.97 14.48 -29.58
C THR A 191 12.52 15.33 -28.43
N ARG A 192 12.42 14.84 -27.18
CA ARG A 192 12.97 15.50 -25.98
C ARG A 192 14.39 15.05 -25.61
N GLY A 193 15.07 14.31 -26.50
CA GLY A 193 16.45 13.88 -26.28
C GLY A 193 16.60 12.70 -25.32
N GLY A 194 15.55 11.88 -25.17
CA GLY A 194 15.57 10.68 -24.34
C GLY A 194 15.22 10.90 -22.86
N VAL A 195 14.77 12.10 -22.48
CA VAL A 195 14.41 12.45 -21.09
C VAL A 195 12.90 12.78 -20.98
N SER A 196 12.31 12.32 -19.89
CA SER A 196 10.94 12.59 -19.38
C SER A 196 9.78 11.91 -20.09
N GLY A 197 9.42 10.74 -19.53
CA GLY A 197 8.01 10.35 -19.34
C GLY A 197 7.53 10.56 -17.89
N GLY A 198 8.40 10.36 -16.89
CA GLY A 198 8.08 10.49 -15.47
C GLY A 198 8.30 11.89 -14.86
N VAL A 199 7.82 12.06 -13.63
CA VAL A 199 8.02 13.25 -12.79
C VAL A 199 9.49 13.37 -12.36
N PRO A 200 10.21 14.47 -12.65
CA PRO A 200 11.62 14.60 -12.30
C PRO A 200 11.86 14.64 -10.79
N THR A 201 12.75 13.78 -10.28
CA THR A 201 13.16 13.78 -8.87
C THR A 201 13.98 15.02 -8.51
N GLY A 202 14.66 15.62 -9.50
CA GLY A 202 15.47 16.81 -9.32
C GLY A 202 16.93 16.51 -8.94
N PHE A 203 17.33 15.24 -9.05
CA PHE A 203 18.71 14.76 -8.95
C PHE A 203 19.10 14.11 -10.28
N THR A 204 20.12 14.67 -10.94
CA THR A 204 20.46 14.31 -12.33
C THR A 204 20.81 12.83 -12.48
N ASP A 205 21.59 12.29 -11.55
CA ASP A 205 22.03 10.88 -11.61
C ASP A 205 20.87 9.90 -11.34
N LEU A 206 19.94 10.27 -10.45
CA LEU A 206 18.75 9.46 -10.17
C LEU A 206 17.76 9.50 -11.33
N ASP A 207 17.56 10.68 -11.93
CA ASP A 207 16.69 10.86 -13.09
C ASP A 207 17.26 10.18 -14.35
N GLN A 208 18.59 10.08 -14.52
CA GLN A 208 19.21 9.27 -15.57
C GLN A 208 18.93 7.76 -15.43
N VAL A 209 18.87 7.25 -14.19
CA VAL A 209 18.64 5.82 -13.91
C VAL A 209 17.15 5.45 -13.94
N THR A 210 16.27 6.39 -13.58
CA THR A 210 14.83 6.14 -13.42
C THR A 210 13.97 6.71 -14.56
N ASN A 211 14.48 7.68 -15.32
CA ASN A 211 13.71 8.53 -16.25
C ASN A 211 12.53 9.26 -15.54
N GLY A 212 12.76 9.65 -14.28
CA GLY A 212 11.75 10.21 -13.37
C GLY A 212 10.87 9.16 -12.69
N LEU A 213 9.91 9.62 -11.89
CA LEU A 213 8.93 8.79 -11.21
C LEU A 213 7.67 8.62 -12.07
N HIS A 214 7.28 7.39 -12.38
CA HIS A 214 6.22 7.10 -13.36
C HIS A 214 4.85 6.89 -12.71
N ALA A 215 3.79 7.11 -13.49
CA ALA A 215 2.42 6.83 -13.10
C ALA A 215 2.25 5.38 -12.58
N GLY A 216 1.43 5.20 -11.54
CA GLY A 216 1.18 3.87 -10.98
C GLY A 216 2.31 3.27 -10.13
N GLN A 217 3.45 3.96 -9.97
CA GLN A 217 4.57 3.50 -9.12
C GLN A 217 4.34 3.81 -7.64
N MET A 218 4.69 2.84 -6.80
CA MET A 218 4.92 3.04 -5.37
C MET A 218 6.44 3.07 -5.14
N VAL A 219 6.91 4.18 -4.57
CA VAL A 219 8.33 4.46 -4.30
C VAL A 219 8.51 4.56 -2.80
N ILE A 220 9.33 3.69 -2.21
CA ILE A 220 9.73 3.82 -0.80
C ILE A 220 11.05 4.58 -0.74
N VAL A 221 11.12 5.58 0.12
CA VAL A 221 12.36 6.30 0.44
C VAL A 221 12.62 6.17 1.93
N ALA A 222 13.81 5.72 2.32
CA ALA A 222 14.09 5.46 3.73
C ALA A 222 15.49 5.83 4.19
N GLY A 223 15.57 6.29 5.44
CA GLY A 223 16.80 6.70 6.10
C GLY A 223 16.76 6.42 7.61
N ARG A 224 17.89 6.59 8.28
CA ARG A 224 17.97 6.44 9.75
C ARG A 224 17.42 7.70 10.46
N PRO A 225 16.75 7.55 11.61
CA PRO A 225 16.38 8.66 12.49
C PRO A 225 17.57 9.52 12.90
N ALA A 226 17.30 10.78 13.21
CA ALA A 226 18.19 11.71 13.91
C ALA A 226 19.68 11.74 13.45
N MET A 227 19.94 12.01 12.17
CA MET A 227 21.30 12.25 11.66
C MET A 227 21.88 13.62 12.09
N GLY A 228 21.95 13.87 13.40
CA GLY A 228 22.55 15.04 14.04
C GLY A 228 21.87 15.56 15.32
N LYS A 229 21.29 14.72 16.18
CA LYS A 229 20.54 15.18 17.38
C LYS A 229 21.04 14.59 18.70
N CYS A 230 22.21 15.01 19.12
CA CYS A 230 22.94 14.36 20.20
C CYS A 230 23.09 15.28 21.43
N LEU A 231 23.21 14.67 22.60
CA LEU A 231 23.41 15.31 23.91
C LEU A 231 24.85 15.11 24.38
N ALA A 232 25.50 16.10 24.98
CA ALA A 232 26.83 15.91 25.56
C ALA A 232 26.80 14.84 26.66
N GLY A 233 27.84 14.00 26.75
CA GLY A 233 27.86 12.80 27.61
C GLY A 233 27.66 13.03 29.12
N ASP A 234 27.91 14.26 29.57
CA ASP A 234 27.71 14.71 30.95
C ASP A 234 26.36 15.44 31.16
N THR A 235 25.49 15.46 30.16
CA THR A 235 24.07 15.84 30.30
C THR A 235 23.35 14.81 31.15
N ALA A 236 22.66 15.25 32.18
CA ALA A 236 22.01 14.36 33.13
C ALA A 236 20.59 13.98 32.66
N VAL A 237 20.29 12.68 32.71
CA VAL A 237 18.98 12.09 32.43
C VAL A 237 18.43 11.52 33.74
N ILE A 238 17.14 11.74 34.00
CA ILE A 238 16.51 11.27 35.23
C ILE A 238 16.03 9.83 35.04
N ASP A 239 16.57 8.92 35.85
CA ASP A 239 16.05 7.57 36.03
C ASP A 239 14.66 7.67 36.70
N PRO A 240 13.58 7.21 36.05
CA PRO A 240 12.22 7.38 36.56
C PRO A 240 11.86 6.42 37.69
N VAL A 241 12.65 5.34 37.88
CA VAL A 241 12.47 4.31 38.91
C VAL A 241 13.22 4.68 40.19
N THR A 242 14.47 5.13 40.07
CA THR A 242 15.31 5.48 41.24
C THR A 242 15.26 6.97 41.60
N GLY A 243 14.78 7.83 40.69
CA GLY A 243 14.84 9.28 40.83
C GLY A 243 16.25 9.87 40.72
N ALA A 244 17.27 9.03 40.45
CA ALA A 244 18.66 9.47 40.33
C ALA A 244 18.90 10.17 38.99
N SER A 245 19.68 11.26 39.03
CA SER A 245 20.15 11.93 37.82
C SER A 245 21.47 11.31 37.38
N LEU A 246 21.49 10.69 36.19
CA LEU A 246 22.64 9.95 35.65
C LEU A 246 23.15 10.62 34.37
N PRO A 247 24.47 10.81 34.17
CA PRO A 247 25.01 11.27 32.89
C PRO A 247 24.58 10.34 31.75
N ILE A 248 24.18 10.89 30.60
CA ILE A 248 23.73 10.09 29.45
C ILE A 248 24.81 9.11 28.97
N ALA A 249 26.10 9.46 29.05
CA ALA A 249 27.19 8.53 28.73
C ALA A 249 27.20 7.30 29.67
N GLU A 250 26.88 7.47 30.94
CA GLU A 250 26.77 6.37 31.91
C GLU A 250 25.50 5.55 31.69
N LEU A 251 24.39 6.20 31.35
CA LEU A 251 23.13 5.56 31.02
C LEU A 251 23.27 4.71 29.74
N VAL A 252 23.93 5.24 28.70
CA VAL A 252 24.29 4.51 27.46
C VAL A 252 25.20 3.32 27.75
N ARG A 253 26.24 3.48 28.59
CA ARG A 253 27.11 2.35 29.00
C ARG A 253 26.34 1.25 29.74
N ARG A 254 25.31 1.59 30.53
CA ARG A 254 24.49 0.60 31.24
C ARG A 254 23.56 -0.17 30.29
N GLY A 255 22.86 0.55 29.41
CA GLY A 255 21.99 -0.06 28.40
C GLY A 255 22.77 -0.94 27.42
N ALA A 256 23.92 -0.46 26.92
CA ALA A 256 24.83 -1.24 26.06
C ALA A 256 25.42 -2.47 26.76
N ALA A 257 25.46 -2.51 28.10
CA ALA A 257 25.85 -3.67 28.90
C ALA A 257 24.67 -4.61 29.24
N GLY A 258 23.51 -4.46 28.58
CA GLY A 258 22.34 -5.30 28.77
C GLY A 258 21.64 -5.11 30.12
N ARG A 259 21.86 -3.97 30.79
CA ARG A 259 21.14 -3.66 32.05
C ARG A 259 19.83 -2.96 31.73
N GLU A 260 18.80 -3.29 32.52
CA GLU A 260 17.52 -2.60 32.47
C GLU A 260 17.71 -1.11 32.83
N VAL A 261 17.26 -0.25 31.93
CA VAL A 261 17.37 1.21 32.02
C VAL A 261 16.06 1.79 31.53
N THR A 262 15.54 2.77 32.25
CA THR A 262 14.32 3.50 31.88
C THR A 262 14.57 5.00 31.89
N VAL A 263 13.74 5.73 31.15
CA VAL A 263 13.75 7.19 31.05
C VAL A 263 12.32 7.72 31.18
N ARG A 264 12.19 8.97 31.61
CA ARG A 264 10.90 9.67 31.50
C ARG A 264 10.68 10.12 30.06
N THR A 265 9.45 10.09 29.57
CA THR A 265 9.05 10.54 28.23
C THR A 265 7.81 11.42 28.33
N VAL A 266 7.53 12.22 27.30
CA VAL A 266 6.35 13.10 27.21
C VAL A 266 5.36 12.48 26.22
N ALA A 267 4.11 12.27 26.63
CA ALA A 267 3.04 11.86 25.72
C ALA A 267 2.39 13.09 25.05
N GLU A 268 1.55 12.85 24.04
CA GLU A 268 0.90 13.92 23.25
C GLU A 268 -0.03 14.81 24.09
N ASP A 269 -0.60 14.28 25.17
CA ASP A 269 -1.40 15.00 26.16
C ASP A 269 -0.57 15.85 27.15
N LEU A 270 0.75 15.91 26.95
CA LEU A 270 1.73 16.59 27.80
C LEU A 270 1.88 15.99 29.21
N THR A 271 1.53 14.72 29.40
CA THR A 271 1.81 13.96 30.64
C THR A 271 3.16 13.23 30.58
N LEU A 272 3.69 12.82 31.75
CA LEU A 272 5.00 12.18 31.87
C LEU A 272 4.90 10.67 32.06
N HIS A 273 5.33 9.92 31.04
CA HIS A 273 5.39 8.46 31.05
C HIS A 273 6.79 7.94 31.41
N THR A 274 6.85 6.65 31.74
CA THR A 274 8.11 5.90 31.90
C THR A 274 8.23 4.94 30.72
N ALA A 275 9.36 4.95 30.02
CA ALA A 275 9.66 4.02 28.95
C ALA A 275 11.10 3.49 29.06
N ALA A 276 11.34 2.28 28.57
CA ALA A 276 12.69 1.78 28.34
C ALA A 276 13.21 2.33 27.00
N PRO A 277 14.42 2.91 26.92
CA PRO A 277 15.04 3.16 25.63
C PRO A 277 15.31 1.84 24.92
N SER A 278 14.84 1.69 23.69
CA SER A 278 15.13 0.53 22.86
C SER A 278 16.56 0.56 22.28
N ALA A 279 17.25 1.71 22.38
CA ALA A 279 18.64 1.84 21.98
C ALA A 279 19.41 2.94 22.70
N PHE A 280 20.74 2.77 22.68
CA PHE A 280 21.73 3.58 23.37
C PHE A 280 22.90 3.84 22.41
N MET A 281 23.18 5.10 22.08
CA MET A 281 24.14 5.48 21.03
C MET A 281 25.22 6.43 21.55
N ALA A 282 26.46 6.21 21.10
CA ALA A 282 27.60 7.11 21.32
C ALA A 282 28.01 7.73 19.98
N ASN A 283 27.48 8.92 19.69
CA ASN A 283 27.61 9.62 18.42
C ASN A 283 28.90 10.46 18.30
N GLY A 284 29.84 10.24 19.23
CA GLY A 284 31.21 10.72 19.13
C GLY A 284 31.37 12.22 19.41
N VAL A 285 32.44 12.86 18.94
CA VAL A 285 32.73 14.26 19.31
C VAL A 285 32.07 15.22 18.32
N GLN A 286 31.19 16.10 18.80
CA GLN A 286 30.44 17.07 17.99
C GLN A 286 30.38 18.45 18.67
N PRO A 287 30.23 19.56 17.92
CA PRO A 287 30.02 20.89 18.48
C PRO A 287 28.67 20.98 19.19
N VAL A 288 28.69 21.48 20.43
CA VAL A 288 27.52 21.60 21.30
C VAL A 288 27.29 23.04 21.78
N LEU A 289 26.01 23.37 22.00
CA LEU A 289 25.58 24.58 22.68
C LEU A 289 25.23 24.23 24.14
N ALA A 290 25.61 25.09 25.08
CA ALA A 290 25.14 25.04 26.46
C ALA A 290 23.97 26.00 26.64
N LEU A 291 22.81 25.45 27.02
CA LEU A 291 21.64 26.18 27.47
C LEU A 291 21.64 26.24 28.99
N THR A 292 21.24 27.39 29.55
CA THR A 292 20.95 27.56 30.98
C THR A 292 19.60 28.27 31.14
N THR A 293 18.74 27.80 32.03
CA THR A 293 17.43 28.40 32.33
C THR A 293 17.47 29.33 33.55
N ARG A 294 16.44 30.15 33.74
CA ARG A 294 16.26 30.99 34.94
C ARG A 294 16.02 30.15 36.19
N GLY A 295 15.33 29.01 36.08
CA GLY A 295 15.24 27.98 37.12
C GLY A 295 16.55 27.23 37.40
N GLY A 296 17.66 27.58 36.73
CA GLY A 296 19.00 27.07 37.02
C GLY A 296 19.35 25.74 36.33
N ARG A 297 18.47 25.20 35.49
CA ARG A 297 18.71 23.98 34.72
C ARG A 297 19.78 24.22 33.66
N ARG A 298 20.50 23.17 33.28
CA ARG A 298 21.56 23.23 32.27
C ARG A 298 21.52 22.02 31.34
N LEU A 299 21.51 22.28 30.05
CA LEU A 299 21.54 21.30 28.97
C LEU A 299 22.76 21.58 28.08
N ARG A 300 23.47 20.53 27.61
CA ARG A 300 24.44 20.64 26.53
C ARG A 300 24.07 19.69 25.40
N ALA A 301 23.78 20.24 24.24
CA ALA A 301 23.34 19.45 23.09
C ALA A 301 23.82 20.05 21.78
N THR A 302 23.80 19.24 20.72
CA THR A 302 23.99 19.72 19.34
C THR A 302 22.94 20.77 18.99
N ALA A 303 23.28 21.75 18.15
CA ALA A 303 22.35 22.84 17.79
C ALA A 303 21.02 22.38 17.17
N ASN A 304 21.01 21.19 16.55
CA ASN A 304 19.82 20.59 15.93
C ASN A 304 18.96 19.73 16.87
N HIS A 305 19.27 19.69 18.16
CA HIS A 305 18.47 19.02 19.19
C HIS A 305 17.31 19.94 19.62
N PRO A 306 16.05 19.71 19.19
CA PRO A 306 14.91 20.50 19.63
C PRO A 306 14.50 20.25 21.07
N LEU A 307 13.69 21.19 21.54
CA LEU A 307 13.21 21.37 22.90
C LEU A 307 11.73 21.79 22.80
N LEU A 308 10.90 21.42 23.78
CA LEU A 308 9.47 21.75 23.73
C LEU A 308 9.27 23.23 24.11
N THR A 309 8.57 23.98 23.28
CA THR A 309 8.04 25.31 23.60
C THR A 309 6.52 25.25 23.66
N VAL A 310 5.86 26.32 24.15
CA VAL A 310 4.38 26.43 24.13
C VAL A 310 3.81 26.26 22.71
N ARG A 311 4.60 26.55 21.68
CA ARG A 311 4.24 26.44 20.26
C ARG A 311 4.84 25.19 19.58
N GLY A 312 5.22 24.16 20.35
CA GLY A 312 5.79 22.91 19.84
C GLY A 312 7.33 22.86 19.78
N TRP A 313 7.86 21.95 18.97
CA TRP A 313 9.27 21.55 18.98
C TRP A 313 10.22 22.54 18.26
N VAL A 314 11.16 23.13 19.01
CA VAL A 314 12.12 24.13 18.47
C VAL A 314 13.57 23.73 18.73
N ALA A 315 14.39 23.69 17.67
CA ALA A 315 15.83 23.38 17.72
C ALA A 315 16.58 24.29 18.71
N LEU A 316 17.47 23.74 19.54
CA LEU A 316 18.28 24.49 20.51
C LEU A 316 19.02 25.68 19.88
N GLY A 317 19.59 25.52 18.68
CA GLY A 317 20.27 26.60 17.95
C GLY A 317 19.34 27.65 17.31
N ALA A 318 18.03 27.48 17.41
CA ALA A 318 17.00 28.43 16.96
C ALA A 318 16.26 29.10 18.13
N LEU A 319 16.54 28.71 19.38
CA LEU A 319 15.99 29.34 20.58
C LEU A 319 16.80 30.58 20.97
N SER A 320 16.15 31.49 21.69
CA SER A 320 16.76 32.71 22.21
C SER A 320 16.60 32.79 23.73
N PRO A 321 17.50 33.49 24.45
CA PRO A 321 17.24 33.90 25.82
C PRO A 321 15.90 34.66 25.90
N GLY A 322 15.05 34.30 26.85
CA GLY A 322 13.68 34.77 26.97
C GLY A 322 12.61 33.81 26.46
N THR A 323 12.95 32.77 25.68
CA THR A 323 11.95 31.77 25.26
C THR A 323 11.59 30.83 26.42
N SER A 324 10.30 30.58 26.61
CA SER A 324 9.79 29.58 27.56
C SER A 324 9.86 28.16 26.98
N ILE A 325 10.44 27.24 27.75
CA ILE A 325 10.63 25.83 27.39
C ILE A 325 10.04 24.90 28.45
N ALA A 326 9.53 23.75 28.03
CA ALA A 326 8.89 22.82 28.94
C ALA A 326 9.91 22.09 29.83
N VAL A 327 9.50 21.80 31.06
CA VAL A 327 10.29 21.08 32.07
C VAL A 327 9.35 20.23 32.94
N PRO A 328 9.76 19.10 33.55
CA PRO A 328 8.97 18.39 34.55
C PRO A 328 8.55 19.31 35.70
N ARG A 329 7.27 19.20 36.10
CA ARG A 329 6.67 20.05 37.14
C ARG A 329 7.25 19.73 38.53
N GLY A 330 7.73 20.77 39.20
CA GLY A 330 8.15 20.75 40.61
C GLY A 330 7.45 21.83 41.44
N ALA A 331 7.70 21.84 42.75
CA ALA A 331 7.08 22.78 43.69
C ALA A 331 7.50 24.24 43.41
N GLY A 332 6.74 24.91 42.55
CA GLY A 332 6.97 26.30 42.12
C GLY A 332 6.53 26.60 40.68
N ALA A 333 6.38 25.59 39.82
CA ALA A 333 6.04 25.76 38.39
C ALA A 333 4.52 25.72 38.12
N GLY A 334 3.75 26.61 38.77
CA GLY A 334 2.28 26.65 38.66
C GLY A 334 1.76 27.48 37.49
N THR A 335 2.40 28.62 37.20
CA THR A 335 1.94 29.61 36.23
C THR A 335 2.41 29.29 34.81
N LEU A 336 1.51 29.42 33.83
CA LEU A 336 1.83 29.22 32.41
C LEU A 336 2.51 30.47 31.82
N PRO A 337 3.32 30.34 30.76
CA PRO A 337 3.92 31.48 30.04
C PRO A 337 2.87 32.46 29.50
N VAL A 338 3.29 33.69 29.24
CA VAL A 338 2.43 34.74 28.67
C VAL A 338 2.04 34.36 27.23
N GLU A 339 2.91 33.63 26.54
CA GLU A 339 2.74 33.05 25.20
C GLU A 339 1.53 32.10 25.09
N CYS A 340 1.00 31.59 26.21
CA CYS A 340 -0.26 30.83 26.20
C CYS A 340 -1.49 31.68 25.82
N TRP A 341 -1.43 33.01 25.99
CA TRP A 341 -2.50 33.90 25.52
C TRP A 341 -2.66 33.90 24.00
N ASP A 342 -1.59 33.66 23.26
CA ASP A 342 -1.66 33.53 21.80
C ASP A 342 -2.48 32.30 21.41
N VAL A 343 -2.22 31.16 22.07
CA VAL A 343 -2.96 29.90 21.85
C VAL A 343 -4.43 30.03 22.24
N VAL A 344 -4.74 30.78 23.32
CA VAL A 344 -6.13 31.13 23.67
C VAL A 344 -6.77 31.99 22.57
N THR A 345 -6.05 32.97 22.03
CA THR A 345 -6.54 33.87 20.97
C THR A 345 -6.80 33.11 19.66
N GLU A 346 -5.97 32.14 19.32
CA GLU A 346 -6.18 31.22 18.19
C GLU A 346 -7.42 30.33 18.43
N ALA A 347 -7.54 29.73 19.61
CA ALA A 347 -8.69 28.90 20.01
C ALA A 347 -10.02 29.68 20.08
N MET A 348 -9.98 31.00 20.25
CA MET A 348 -11.17 31.86 20.17
C MET A 348 -11.73 31.96 18.74
N ALA A 349 -10.94 31.67 17.70
CA ALA A 349 -11.37 31.68 16.29
C ALA A 349 -12.16 32.95 15.87
N GLY A 350 -11.82 34.11 16.44
CA GLY A 350 -12.49 35.39 16.18
C GLY A 350 -13.74 35.68 17.03
N LEU A 351 -14.10 34.82 18.01
CA LEU A 351 -15.15 35.11 18.98
C LEU A 351 -14.80 36.35 19.83
N PRO A 352 -15.75 37.27 20.10
CA PRO A 352 -15.50 38.40 20.98
C PRO A 352 -15.41 37.93 22.45
N TRP A 353 -14.50 38.52 23.22
CA TRP A 353 -14.31 38.22 24.65
C TRP A 353 -15.61 38.21 25.46
N GLY A 354 -16.53 39.14 25.21
CA GLY A 354 -17.84 39.17 25.90
C GLY A 354 -18.72 37.93 25.70
N GLU A 355 -18.49 37.13 24.66
CA GLU A 355 -19.16 35.86 24.43
C GLU A 355 -18.41 34.68 25.09
N VAL A 356 -17.08 34.68 25.02
CA VAL A 356 -16.23 33.73 25.77
C VAL A 356 -16.48 33.84 27.27
N ASN A 357 -16.56 35.07 27.79
CA ASN A 357 -16.92 35.39 29.17
C ASN A 357 -18.25 34.77 29.57
N ALA A 358 -19.28 34.91 28.72
CA ALA A 358 -20.60 34.36 28.97
C ALA A 358 -20.58 32.81 29.00
N ARG A 359 -19.79 32.17 28.13
CA ARG A 359 -19.59 30.71 28.14
C ARG A 359 -18.83 30.21 29.37
N CYS A 360 -17.93 31.01 29.93
CA CYS A 360 -17.29 30.76 31.22
C CYS A 360 -18.22 31.04 32.43
N GLY A 361 -19.44 31.53 32.22
CA GLY A 361 -20.35 31.95 33.30
C GLY A 361 -19.94 33.26 33.99
N ARG A 362 -19.00 34.02 33.41
CA ARG A 362 -18.50 35.30 33.94
C ARG A 362 -19.22 36.49 33.30
N ALA A 363 -19.13 37.67 33.93
CA ALA A 363 -19.73 38.88 33.39
C ALA A 363 -19.15 39.23 32.01
N ARG A 364 -19.96 39.74 31.07
CA ARG A 364 -19.48 40.07 29.70
C ARG A 364 -18.32 41.07 29.68
N SER A 365 -18.19 41.92 30.70
CA SER A 365 -17.09 42.86 30.90
C SER A 365 -15.97 42.32 31.81
N HIS A 366 -15.89 41.00 32.02
CA HIS A 366 -14.79 40.40 32.78
C HIS A 366 -13.48 40.54 31.99
N ASP A 367 -12.47 41.06 32.66
CA ASP A 367 -11.11 41.14 32.14
C ASP A 367 -10.31 39.96 32.69
N TRP A 368 -9.63 39.25 31.79
CA TRP A 368 -8.74 38.14 32.15
C TRP A 368 -7.26 38.57 32.20
N HIS A 369 -6.93 39.78 31.76
CA HIS A 369 -5.57 40.28 31.71
C HIS A 369 -5.21 41.07 32.99
N ASP A 370 -4.88 40.35 34.07
CA ASP A 370 -4.22 40.98 35.22
C ASP A 370 -2.75 41.29 34.88
N ASP A 371 -2.44 42.57 34.83
CA ASP A 371 -1.26 43.11 34.15
C ASP A 371 0.05 42.55 34.78
N ARG A 372 0.82 41.79 33.98
CA ARG A 372 2.15 41.19 34.27
C ARG A 372 2.19 39.84 35.01
N ARG A 373 1.14 39.00 34.98
CA ARG A 373 1.26 37.58 35.34
C ARG A 373 0.82 36.65 34.22
N GLY A 374 1.52 35.52 34.10
CA GLY A 374 1.17 34.48 33.15
C GLY A 374 -0.15 33.80 33.51
N LEU A 375 -0.75 33.10 32.55
CA LEU A 375 -2.07 32.48 32.71
C LEU A 375 -2.04 31.41 33.81
N ASP A 376 -3.03 31.41 34.70
CA ASP A 376 -3.17 30.32 35.67
C ASP A 376 -3.86 29.10 35.03
N ARG A 377 -3.49 27.89 35.49
CA ARG A 377 -4.01 26.63 34.94
C ARG A 377 -5.51 26.43 35.21
N GLU A 378 -6.05 26.95 36.31
CA GLU A 378 -7.49 26.91 36.60
C GLU A 378 -8.25 27.84 35.64
N CYS A 379 -7.73 29.05 35.39
CA CYS A 379 -8.24 29.94 34.34
C CYS A 379 -8.15 29.32 32.93
N LEU A 380 -7.04 28.66 32.59
CA LEU A 380 -6.92 27.99 31.30
C LEU A 380 -7.93 26.84 31.16
N ALA A 381 -8.20 26.07 32.22
CA ALA A 381 -9.21 25.01 32.20
C ALA A 381 -10.65 25.57 32.00
N GLU A 382 -10.98 26.73 32.60
CA GLU A 382 -12.24 27.42 32.32
C GLU A 382 -12.35 27.82 30.84
N LEU A 383 -11.29 28.44 30.28
CA LEU A 383 -11.24 28.87 28.88
C LEU A 383 -11.27 27.67 27.91
N ALA A 384 -10.54 26.60 28.19
CA ALA A 384 -10.53 25.36 27.42
C ALA A 384 -11.92 24.72 27.33
N LYS A 385 -12.71 24.79 28.41
CA LYS A 385 -14.09 24.32 28.45
C LYS A 385 -15.06 25.24 27.69
N ALA A 386 -14.86 26.56 27.76
CA ALA A 386 -15.71 27.54 27.09
C ALA A 386 -15.47 27.65 25.57
N LEU A 387 -14.26 27.34 25.12
CA LEU A 387 -13.84 27.30 23.72
C LEU A 387 -13.86 25.89 23.11
N ASP A 388 -14.12 24.87 23.93
CA ASP A 388 -14.04 23.43 23.60
C ASP A 388 -12.73 23.05 22.89
N SER A 389 -11.61 23.56 23.41
CA SER A 389 -10.28 23.35 22.83
C SER A 389 -9.51 22.29 23.61
N GLU A 390 -9.23 21.16 22.95
CA GLU A 390 -8.41 20.09 23.51
C GLU A 390 -6.96 20.54 23.75
N THR A 391 -6.40 21.37 22.87
CA THR A 391 -5.05 21.95 23.05
C THR A 391 -4.92 22.75 24.35
N LEU A 392 -5.93 23.58 24.66
CA LEU A 392 -5.96 24.33 25.93
C LEU A 392 -6.21 23.39 27.13
N ARG A 393 -6.96 22.30 26.93
CA ARG A 393 -7.26 21.27 27.94
C ARG A 393 -5.98 20.54 28.36
N CYS A 394 -5.22 19.99 27.40
CA CYS A 394 -3.92 19.36 27.62
C CYS A 394 -2.92 20.33 28.29
N LEU A 395 -2.83 21.58 27.80
CA LEU A 395 -1.96 22.61 28.40
C LEU A 395 -2.36 22.93 29.86
N ALA A 396 -3.63 22.82 30.24
CA ALA A 396 -4.08 23.02 31.61
C ALA A 396 -3.78 21.82 32.53
N THR A 397 -3.91 20.58 32.03
CA THR A 397 -3.75 19.34 32.82
C THR A 397 -2.34 18.73 32.80
N SER A 398 -1.45 19.18 31.92
CA SER A 398 -0.09 18.65 31.71
C SER A 398 0.75 18.46 32.98
N ASP A 399 1.63 17.45 33.00
CA ASP A 399 2.65 17.25 34.03
C ASP A 399 3.89 18.16 33.87
N LEU A 400 3.88 19.04 32.87
CA LEU A 400 4.97 19.95 32.56
C LEU A 400 4.77 21.33 33.22
N GLY A 401 5.86 21.89 33.73
CA GLY A 401 6.02 23.32 33.96
C GLY A 401 6.75 23.98 32.79
N TRP A 402 6.97 25.28 32.91
CA TRP A 402 7.70 26.09 31.93
C TRP A 402 8.82 26.87 32.62
N ASP A 403 9.98 26.94 31.99
CA ASP A 403 11.16 27.66 32.48
C ASP A 403 11.73 28.52 31.35
N GLU A 404 12.27 29.69 31.68
CA GLU A 404 12.72 30.67 30.70
C GLU A 404 14.21 30.49 30.42
N ILE A 405 14.61 30.49 29.16
CA ILE A 405 16.03 30.42 28.78
C ILE A 405 16.75 31.69 29.26
N ALA A 406 17.75 31.52 30.14
CA ALA A 406 18.59 32.61 30.62
C ALA A 406 19.78 32.88 29.69
N ALA A 407 20.37 31.82 29.10
CA ALA A 407 21.48 31.92 28.16
C ALA A 407 21.58 30.69 27.26
N ILE A 408 22.04 30.90 26.03
CA ILE A 408 22.56 29.85 25.13
C ILE A 408 23.94 30.31 24.67
N VAL A 409 24.97 29.49 24.87
CA VAL A 409 26.36 29.81 24.50
C VAL A 409 27.05 28.62 23.80
N PRO A 410 27.97 28.84 22.86
CA PRO A 410 28.83 27.78 22.34
C PRO A 410 29.63 27.12 23.46
N ALA A 411 29.61 25.79 23.52
CA ALA A 411 30.23 25.01 24.60
C ALA A 411 31.36 24.09 24.13
N GLY A 412 31.96 24.41 22.98
CA GLY A 412 33.06 23.65 22.37
C GLY A 412 32.58 22.37 21.68
N GLN A 413 33.50 21.42 21.49
CA GLN A 413 33.16 20.08 21.03
C GLN A 413 33.23 19.09 22.20
N CYS A 414 32.19 18.28 22.35
CA CYS A 414 32.06 17.29 23.41
C CYS A 414 31.74 15.93 22.80
N GLU A 415 32.07 14.85 23.50
CA GLU A 415 31.50 13.54 23.17
C GLU A 415 29.99 13.58 23.43
N VAL A 416 29.21 13.20 22.42
CA VAL A 416 27.76 13.27 22.40
C VAL A 416 27.14 11.89 22.20
N PHE A 417 25.94 11.73 22.75
CA PHE A 417 25.22 10.49 22.93
C PHE A 417 23.76 10.72 22.60
N ASP A 418 23.04 9.65 22.30
CA ASP A 418 21.62 9.71 21.97
C ASP A 418 20.91 8.41 22.38
N LEU A 419 19.61 8.48 22.62
CA LEU A 419 18.75 7.37 23.01
C LEU A 419 17.58 7.29 22.03
N THR A 420 16.90 6.16 21.99
CA THR A 420 15.65 6.07 21.24
C THR A 420 14.61 5.34 22.06
N VAL A 421 13.39 5.88 22.05
CA VAL A 421 12.21 5.26 22.63
C VAL A 421 11.21 5.05 21.49
N GLU A 422 10.72 3.83 21.32
CA GLU A 422 9.83 3.47 20.20
C GLU A 422 8.39 3.95 20.38
N SER A 423 7.89 4.10 21.61
CA SER A 423 6.49 4.44 21.87
C SER A 423 6.13 5.92 21.77
N THR A 424 7.10 6.81 22.00
CA THR A 424 6.87 8.27 22.03
C THR A 424 7.86 9.04 21.16
N HIS A 425 8.83 8.34 20.54
CA HIS A 425 9.95 8.91 19.78
C HIS A 425 10.73 9.99 20.55
N ASN A 426 10.67 9.95 21.88
CA ASN A 426 11.21 11.00 22.75
C ASN A 426 11.62 10.51 24.13
N TYR A 427 12.50 11.27 24.79
CA TYR A 427 12.93 11.06 26.17
C TYR A 427 13.40 12.36 26.83
N VAL A 428 13.10 12.52 28.11
CA VAL A 428 13.39 13.72 28.91
C VAL A 428 14.86 13.74 29.33
N ALA A 429 15.70 14.48 28.62
CA ALA A 429 17.12 14.65 28.94
C ALA A 429 17.44 16.09 29.34
N ALA A 430 17.99 16.27 30.55
CA ALA A 430 18.02 17.56 31.26
C ALA A 430 16.73 18.37 31.05
N ASP A 431 15.60 17.64 31.01
CA ASP A 431 14.21 18.09 30.84
C ASP A 431 13.59 18.18 29.39
N MET A 432 14.18 17.68 28.26
CA MET A 432 13.83 18.08 26.82
C MET A 432 13.93 16.96 25.66
N VAL A 433 13.54 17.11 24.32
CA VAL A 433 13.08 16.01 23.29
C VAL A 433 13.14 16.24 21.68
N VAL A 434 13.20 15.22 20.71
CA VAL A 434 13.50 15.36 19.18
C VAL A 434 13.00 14.40 17.96
N HIS A 435 12.78 14.83 16.64
CA HIS A 435 12.74 13.97 15.32
C HIS A 435 12.99 14.56 13.81
N ASN A 436 12.75 13.92 12.60
CA ASN A 436 13.57 13.91 11.29
C ASN A 436 12.91 13.71 9.81
N SER A 437 12.76 14.71 8.87
CA SER A 437 12.03 14.52 7.53
C SER A 437 12.47 15.25 6.19
N THR A 438 13.70 15.16 5.65
CA THR A 438 14.13 16.12 4.56
C THR A 438 13.87 15.76 3.08
N ILE A 439 14.07 14.51 2.62
CA ILE A 439 14.21 14.22 1.17
C ILE A 439 12.91 14.35 0.34
N GLY A 440 11.75 14.02 0.92
CA GLY A 440 10.47 14.11 0.19
C GLY A 440 10.15 15.54 -0.23
N LEU A 441 10.58 16.53 0.57
CA LEU A 441 10.42 17.93 0.22
C LEU A 441 11.25 18.32 -1.00
N ASP A 442 12.40 17.71 -1.25
CA ASP A 442 13.18 17.98 -2.47
C ASP A 442 12.51 17.43 -3.73
N PHE A 443 11.88 16.25 -3.66
CA PHE A 443 11.03 15.74 -4.75
C PHE A 443 9.81 16.64 -5.00
N ALA A 444 9.14 17.12 -3.95
CA ALA A 444 8.03 18.08 -4.06
C ALA A 444 8.46 19.41 -4.69
N ARG A 445 9.62 19.96 -4.28
CA ARG A 445 10.23 21.17 -4.87
C ARG A 445 10.55 20.98 -6.34
N SER A 446 11.13 19.85 -6.72
CA SER A 446 11.39 19.51 -8.11
C SER A 446 10.09 19.50 -8.92
N CYS A 447 9.13 18.68 -8.50
CA CYS A 447 7.84 18.50 -9.16
C CYS A 447 7.08 19.83 -9.35
N SER A 448 6.81 20.56 -8.26
CA SER A 448 5.91 21.71 -8.31
C SER A 448 6.59 23.06 -8.52
N ILE A 449 7.76 23.30 -7.93
CA ILE A 449 8.42 24.63 -8.02
C ILE A 449 9.27 24.72 -9.28
N LYS A 450 10.08 23.69 -9.60
CA LYS A 450 10.94 23.70 -10.80
C LYS A 450 10.18 23.35 -12.08
N HIS A 451 9.25 22.40 -12.00
CA HIS A 451 8.56 21.85 -13.19
C HIS A 451 7.07 22.22 -13.30
N GLY A 452 6.49 22.92 -12.33
CA GLY A 452 5.10 23.40 -12.39
C GLY A 452 4.04 22.29 -12.34
N LEU A 453 4.41 21.06 -11.93
CA LEU A 453 3.52 19.91 -11.87
C LEU A 453 2.85 19.79 -10.50
N THR A 454 1.56 19.48 -10.48
CA THR A 454 0.78 19.40 -9.23
C THR A 454 1.28 18.27 -8.32
N SER A 455 1.62 18.58 -7.07
CA SER A 455 1.97 17.58 -6.07
C SER A 455 1.24 17.78 -4.73
N ALA A 456 1.09 16.69 -3.97
CA ALA A 456 0.47 16.68 -2.66
C ALA A 456 1.38 16.01 -1.63
N THR A 457 1.65 16.67 -0.52
CA THR A 457 2.42 16.15 0.62
C THR A 457 1.49 15.97 1.82
N PHE A 458 1.31 14.72 2.26
CA PHE A 458 0.62 14.35 3.50
C PHE A 458 1.67 14.14 4.58
N SER A 459 1.66 15.00 5.59
CA SER A 459 2.63 14.99 6.69
C SER A 459 1.93 14.69 8.01
N LEU A 460 2.28 13.56 8.59
CA LEU A 460 1.76 13.04 9.86
C LEU A 460 2.64 13.49 11.04
N GLU A 461 3.85 13.97 10.76
CA GLU A 461 4.85 14.34 11.76
C GLU A 461 5.14 15.85 11.79
N MET A 462 5.36 16.47 10.63
CA MET A 462 5.72 17.87 10.54
C MET A 462 4.51 18.76 10.27
N SER A 463 4.39 19.85 11.02
CA SER A 463 3.42 20.91 10.72
C SER A 463 3.69 21.58 9.36
N ARG A 464 2.63 22.08 8.72
CA ARG A 464 2.69 22.85 7.48
C ARG A 464 3.62 24.07 7.59
N SER A 465 3.67 24.71 8.76
CA SER A 465 4.59 25.81 9.04
C SER A 465 6.05 25.37 8.98
N GLU A 466 6.38 24.19 9.54
CA GLU A 466 7.74 23.66 9.47
C GLU A 466 8.12 23.22 8.05
N ILE A 467 7.21 22.55 7.34
CA ILE A 467 7.39 22.19 5.92
C ILE A 467 7.65 23.45 5.08
N THR A 468 6.80 24.48 5.23
CA THR A 468 6.92 25.74 4.50
C THR A 468 8.25 26.44 4.79
N MET A 469 8.67 26.51 6.06
CA MET A 469 9.99 27.09 6.40
C MET A 469 11.16 26.32 5.76
N ARG A 470 11.09 24.99 5.67
CA ARG A 470 12.11 24.18 4.99
C ARG A 470 12.10 24.39 3.48
N LEU A 471 10.94 24.39 2.84
CA LEU A 471 10.79 24.67 1.41
C LEU A 471 11.38 26.05 1.05
N LEU A 472 11.02 27.09 1.81
CA LEU A 472 11.54 28.45 1.63
C LEU A 472 13.06 28.53 1.85
N SER A 473 13.58 27.89 2.91
CA SER A 473 15.02 27.84 3.21
C SER A 473 15.80 27.15 2.08
N ALA A 474 15.27 26.02 1.60
CA ALA A 474 15.84 25.19 0.57
C ALA A 474 15.83 25.87 -0.80
N GLU A 475 14.80 26.66 -1.13
CA GLU A 475 14.67 27.34 -2.42
C GLU A 475 15.40 28.70 -2.46
N ALA A 476 15.26 29.51 -1.41
CA ALA A 476 15.89 30.83 -1.33
C ALA A 476 17.39 30.78 -1.00
N GLY A 477 17.91 29.63 -0.53
CA GLY A 477 19.30 29.54 -0.03
C GLY A 477 19.52 30.44 1.20
N VAL A 478 18.51 30.53 2.06
CA VAL A 478 18.55 31.25 3.34
C VAL A 478 18.65 30.19 4.46
N PRO A 479 19.62 30.27 5.38
CA PRO A 479 19.78 29.24 6.40
C PRO A 479 18.53 29.09 7.27
N LEU A 480 18.06 27.85 7.48
CA LEU A 480 16.82 27.58 8.20
C LEU A 480 16.83 28.17 9.61
N HIS A 481 17.99 28.22 10.25
CA HIS A 481 18.16 28.82 11.57
C HIS A 481 17.97 30.36 11.57
N HIS A 482 18.35 31.08 10.50
CA HIS A 482 18.05 32.52 10.37
C HIS A 482 16.54 32.76 10.31
N MET A 483 15.83 31.91 9.55
CA MET A 483 14.37 31.99 9.40
C MET A 483 13.64 31.67 10.70
N ARG A 484 14.04 30.61 11.42
CA ARG A 484 13.42 30.20 12.69
C ARG A 484 13.70 31.16 13.86
N SER A 485 14.88 31.77 13.89
CA SER A 485 15.29 32.69 14.98
C SER A 485 14.93 34.17 14.73
N GLY A 486 14.37 34.50 13.56
CA GLY A 486 14.06 35.88 13.17
C GLY A 486 15.29 36.75 12.89
N THR A 487 16.49 36.16 12.79
CA THR A 487 17.78 36.88 12.60
C THR A 487 18.08 37.19 11.12
N MET A 488 17.08 37.13 10.24
CA MET A 488 17.22 37.40 8.81
C MET A 488 17.70 38.84 8.56
N ASN A 489 18.87 38.96 7.95
CA ASN A 489 19.40 40.22 7.44
C ASN A 489 18.67 40.65 6.14
N GLU A 490 18.84 41.92 5.75
CA GLU A 490 18.23 42.51 4.55
C GLU A 490 18.57 41.75 3.25
N GLY A 491 19.75 41.14 3.17
CA GLY A 491 20.15 40.28 2.06
C GLY A 491 19.38 38.96 2.01
N ASP A 492 19.14 38.33 3.15
CA ASP A 492 18.33 37.10 3.24
C ASP A 492 16.84 37.37 2.97
N TRP A 493 16.30 38.50 3.43
CA TRP A 493 14.98 38.98 3.01
C TRP A 493 14.91 39.20 1.49
N THR A 494 15.96 39.78 0.89
CA THR A 494 16.04 39.97 -0.56
C THR A 494 16.10 38.65 -1.33
N LYS A 495 16.83 37.64 -0.85
CA LYS A 495 16.85 36.29 -1.45
C LYS A 495 15.47 35.64 -1.39
N LEU A 496 14.81 35.70 -0.22
CA LEU A 496 13.49 35.13 0.00
C LEU A 496 12.44 35.78 -0.91
N ALA A 497 12.39 37.12 -0.94
CA ALA A 497 11.46 37.87 -1.78
C ALA A 497 11.60 37.57 -3.29
N ARG A 498 12.83 37.29 -3.77
CA ARG A 498 13.06 36.91 -5.18
C ARG A 498 12.46 35.57 -5.57
N ARG A 499 12.36 34.61 -4.64
CA ARG A 499 11.79 33.28 -4.89
C ARG A 499 10.32 33.15 -4.44
N MET A 500 9.83 34.07 -3.61
CA MET A 500 8.48 33.98 -3.04
C MET A 500 7.37 33.87 -4.10
N GLY A 501 7.50 34.55 -5.25
CA GLY A 501 6.53 34.44 -6.35
C GLY A 501 6.47 33.03 -6.94
N GLU A 502 7.61 32.48 -7.35
CA GLU A 502 7.73 31.12 -7.91
C GLU A 502 7.21 30.05 -6.92
N ILE A 503 7.41 30.26 -5.62
CA ILE A 503 6.95 29.33 -4.57
C ILE A 503 5.45 29.48 -4.30
N ALA A 504 4.90 30.70 -4.37
CA ALA A 504 3.48 30.95 -4.15
C ALA A 504 2.58 30.52 -5.33
N ASP A 505 3.11 30.59 -6.55
CA ASP A 505 2.41 30.15 -7.77
C ASP A 505 2.54 28.63 -8.01
N ALA A 506 3.42 27.93 -7.28
CA ALA A 506 3.65 26.50 -7.45
C ALA A 506 2.44 25.65 -6.98
N PRO A 507 1.99 24.64 -7.77
CA PRO A 507 0.84 23.80 -7.42
C PRO A 507 1.19 22.69 -6.39
N LEU A 508 1.73 23.09 -5.24
CA LEU A 508 2.11 22.24 -4.12
C LEU A 508 1.05 22.31 -3.01
N TYR A 509 0.38 21.18 -2.77
CA TYR A 509 -0.61 21.04 -1.70
C TYR A 509 0.02 20.35 -0.48
N ILE A 510 -0.20 20.88 0.71
CA ILE A 510 0.31 20.32 1.98
C ILE A 510 -0.88 20.06 2.91
N ASP A 511 -0.95 18.85 3.45
CA ASP A 511 -1.91 18.44 4.46
C ASP A 511 -1.17 17.90 5.68
N ASP A 512 -1.31 18.61 6.80
CA ASP A 512 -0.71 18.31 8.11
C ASP A 512 -1.78 17.94 9.15
N SER A 513 -2.93 17.40 8.70
CA SER A 513 -3.96 16.92 9.61
C SER A 513 -3.42 15.73 10.44
N PRO A 514 -3.57 15.74 11.77
CA PRO A 514 -3.16 14.60 12.60
C PRO A 514 -4.05 13.37 12.31
N ASN A 515 -3.49 12.18 12.53
CA ASN A 515 -4.21 10.89 12.50
C ASN A 515 -4.94 10.56 11.18
N LEU A 516 -4.46 11.05 10.04
CA LEU A 516 -5.06 10.75 8.74
C LEU A 516 -5.07 9.25 8.42
N THR A 517 -6.26 8.72 8.17
CA THR A 517 -6.44 7.36 7.67
C THR A 517 -6.07 7.25 6.19
N MET A 518 -5.75 6.03 5.75
CA MET A 518 -5.47 5.76 4.33
C MET A 518 -6.66 6.10 3.41
N MET A 519 -7.90 5.95 3.91
CA MET A 519 -9.11 6.29 3.16
C MET A 519 -9.24 7.80 2.94
N GLU A 520 -8.92 8.61 3.93
CA GLU A 520 -8.92 10.07 3.81
C GLU A 520 -7.81 10.59 2.89
N ILE A 521 -6.58 10.05 3.02
CA ILE A 521 -5.46 10.38 2.12
C ILE A 521 -5.86 10.10 0.67
N ARG A 522 -6.40 8.90 0.41
CA ARG A 522 -6.89 8.48 -0.92
C ARG A 522 -8.03 9.37 -1.42
N ALA A 523 -9.01 9.72 -0.58
CA ALA A 523 -10.13 10.58 -0.96
C ALA A 523 -9.68 12.02 -1.27
N LYS A 524 -8.74 12.57 -0.49
CA LYS A 524 -8.14 13.89 -0.71
C LYS A 524 -7.29 13.90 -2.00
N ALA A 525 -6.43 12.90 -2.20
CA ALA A 525 -5.62 12.74 -3.40
C ALA A 525 -6.48 12.58 -4.67
N ARG A 526 -7.55 11.76 -4.63
CA ARG A 526 -8.49 11.60 -5.75
C ARG A 526 -9.22 12.90 -6.10
N ARG A 527 -9.61 13.69 -5.09
CA ARG A 527 -10.22 15.02 -5.28
C ARG A 527 -9.25 16.03 -5.92
N LEU A 528 -7.96 15.98 -5.56
CA LEU A 528 -6.92 16.79 -6.18
C LEU A 528 -6.63 16.35 -7.63
N ARG A 529 -6.55 15.04 -7.90
CA ARG A 529 -6.40 14.48 -9.26
C ARG A 529 -7.51 14.97 -10.20
N GLN A 530 -8.77 14.92 -9.75
CA GLN A 530 -9.93 15.37 -10.52
C GLN A 530 -10.00 16.88 -10.80
N ARG A 531 -9.38 17.73 -9.97
CA ARG A 531 -9.50 19.20 -10.06
C ARG A 531 -8.25 19.90 -10.60
N HIS A 532 -7.08 19.32 -10.35
CA HIS A 532 -5.78 19.96 -10.53
C HIS A 532 -4.73 19.05 -11.19
N ASP A 533 -5.15 17.92 -11.80
CA ASP A 533 -4.27 16.99 -12.53
C ASP A 533 -3.02 16.59 -11.75
N LEU A 534 -3.22 16.19 -10.48
CA LEU A 534 -2.21 15.69 -9.55
C LEU A 534 -1.22 14.73 -10.24
N LYS A 535 0.08 14.97 -10.08
CA LYS A 535 1.19 14.20 -10.69
C LYS A 535 2.08 13.48 -9.67
N LEU A 536 2.10 13.90 -8.40
CA LEU A 536 2.94 13.28 -7.37
C LEU A 536 2.23 13.31 -6.01
N VAL A 537 2.27 12.20 -5.28
CA VAL A 537 1.84 12.13 -3.88
C VAL A 537 3.04 11.76 -3.02
N ILE A 538 3.19 12.41 -1.87
CA ILE A 538 4.21 12.12 -0.86
C ILE A 538 3.51 11.89 0.49
N VAL A 539 3.89 10.85 1.22
CA VAL A 539 3.36 10.52 2.55
C VAL A 539 4.51 10.36 3.54
N ASP A 540 4.50 11.14 4.63
CA ASP A 540 5.59 11.25 5.61
C ASP A 540 5.06 11.16 7.07
N TYR A 541 5.40 10.17 7.90
CA TYR A 541 6.04 8.88 7.59
C TYR A 541 5.05 7.73 7.85
N LEU A 542 5.14 6.65 7.07
CA LEU A 542 4.11 5.59 7.10
C LEU A 542 3.90 4.97 8.48
N GLN A 543 4.94 4.94 9.31
CA GLN A 543 4.90 4.34 10.64
C GLN A 543 4.24 5.23 11.72
N LEU A 544 3.60 6.36 11.37
CA LEU A 544 2.59 7.04 12.22
C LEU A 544 1.13 6.73 11.84
N MET A 545 0.88 6.15 10.66
CA MET A 545 -0.50 5.85 10.26
C MET A 545 -1.12 4.83 11.21
N THR A 546 -2.39 5.01 11.55
CA THR A 546 -3.23 4.02 12.23
C THR A 546 -4.38 3.62 11.33
N SER A 547 -4.71 2.34 11.35
CA SER A 547 -5.66 1.70 10.43
C SER A 547 -7.12 1.87 10.83
N GLY A 548 -7.40 2.55 11.95
CA GLY A 548 -8.73 2.67 12.56
C GLY A 548 -9.28 1.37 13.17
N LYS A 549 -8.69 0.23 12.84
CA LYS A 549 -9.08 -1.10 13.35
C LYS A 549 -8.11 -1.56 14.44
N LYS A 550 -8.58 -2.43 15.33
CA LYS A 550 -7.68 -3.24 16.16
C LYS A 550 -6.99 -4.28 15.28
N VAL A 551 -5.74 -4.02 14.92
CA VAL A 551 -4.83 -4.99 14.29
C VAL A 551 -3.89 -5.52 15.36
N GLU A 552 -3.66 -6.83 15.40
CA GLU A 552 -2.93 -7.48 16.51
C GLU A 552 -1.41 -7.31 16.43
N SER A 553 -0.87 -6.83 15.30
CA SER A 553 0.57 -6.55 15.13
C SER A 553 0.82 -5.37 14.18
N ARG A 554 1.76 -4.48 14.58
CA ARG A 554 2.17 -3.32 13.80
C ARG A 554 2.72 -3.70 12.41
N GLN A 555 3.36 -4.87 12.30
CA GLN A 555 3.90 -5.37 11.03
C GLN A 555 2.79 -5.67 10.00
N GLN A 556 1.65 -6.18 10.45
CA GLN A 556 0.48 -6.44 9.61
C GLN A 556 -0.14 -5.12 9.14
N GLU A 557 -0.19 -4.12 10.01
CA GLU A 557 -0.70 -2.79 9.72
C GLU A 557 0.14 -2.06 8.65
N VAL A 558 1.49 -2.08 8.78
CA VAL A 558 2.40 -1.53 7.77
C VAL A 558 2.31 -2.30 6.43
N SER A 559 2.01 -3.61 6.47
CA SER A 559 1.75 -4.41 5.26
C SER A 559 0.47 -3.97 4.55
N GLU A 560 -0.61 -3.72 5.30
CA GLU A 560 -1.89 -3.21 4.76
C GLU A 560 -1.73 -1.80 4.17
N PHE A 561 -0.94 -0.93 4.80
CA PHE A 561 -0.61 0.39 4.26
C PHE A 561 0.20 0.30 2.96
N SER A 562 1.23 -0.55 2.90
CA SER A 562 2.03 -0.79 1.68
C SER A 562 1.15 -1.15 0.49
N ARG A 563 0.30 -2.18 0.65
CA ARG A 563 -0.65 -2.60 -0.39
C ARG A 563 -1.63 -1.50 -0.77
N SER A 564 -2.16 -0.77 0.21
CA SER A 564 -3.14 0.31 -0.03
C SER A 564 -2.54 1.48 -0.80
N LEU A 565 -1.30 1.87 -0.52
CA LEU A 565 -0.56 2.88 -1.27
C LEU A 565 -0.29 2.44 -2.70
N LYS A 566 0.07 1.17 -2.92
CA LYS A 566 0.27 0.61 -4.27
C LYS A 566 -1.03 0.58 -5.08
N LEU A 567 -2.16 0.27 -4.44
CA LEU A 567 -3.48 0.34 -5.09
C LEU A 567 -3.87 1.80 -5.40
N MET A 568 -3.64 2.73 -4.48
CA MET A 568 -3.88 4.17 -4.69
C MET A 568 -3.02 4.72 -5.84
N ALA A 569 -1.73 4.35 -5.92
CA ALA A 569 -0.85 4.77 -7.01
C ALA A 569 -1.40 4.36 -8.38
N LYS A 570 -1.87 3.11 -8.49
CA LYS A 570 -2.50 2.57 -9.71
C LYS A 570 -3.83 3.24 -10.02
N GLU A 571 -4.72 3.38 -9.05
CA GLU A 571 -6.05 3.99 -9.24
C GLU A 571 -5.96 5.45 -9.70
N LEU A 572 -5.01 6.20 -9.14
CA LEU A 572 -4.83 7.61 -9.47
C LEU A 572 -3.94 7.84 -10.69
N GLU A 573 -3.21 6.81 -11.15
CA GLU A 573 -2.16 6.91 -12.18
C GLU A 573 -1.10 7.97 -11.82
N VAL A 574 -0.64 7.96 -10.56
CA VAL A 574 0.42 8.86 -10.07
C VAL A 574 1.50 8.07 -9.32
N PRO A 575 2.78 8.50 -9.37
CA PRO A 575 3.77 8.07 -8.42
C PRO A 575 3.36 8.46 -6.99
N VAL A 576 3.42 7.48 -6.08
CA VAL A 576 3.22 7.66 -4.63
C VAL A 576 4.55 7.38 -3.93
N VAL A 577 5.13 8.42 -3.34
CA VAL A 577 6.36 8.36 -2.55
C VAL A 577 5.99 8.19 -1.08
N ALA A 578 6.46 7.13 -0.46
CA ALA A 578 6.29 6.85 0.96
C ALA A 578 7.63 6.99 1.69
N ILE A 579 7.66 7.84 2.72
CA ILE A 579 8.83 7.99 3.59
C ILE A 579 8.72 6.99 4.73
N CYS A 580 9.78 6.19 4.92
CA CYS A 580 9.89 5.17 5.96
C CYS A 580 11.19 5.36 6.77
N GLN A 581 11.16 4.97 8.04
CA GLN A 581 12.37 4.88 8.86
C GLN A 581 13.07 3.52 8.69
N LEU A 582 14.41 3.50 8.78
CA LEU A 582 15.22 2.28 8.74
C LEU A 582 15.57 1.75 10.13
N ASN A 583 15.59 0.42 10.24
CA ASN A 583 16.07 -0.30 11.41
C ASN A 583 17.60 -0.24 11.58
N ARG A 584 18.09 -0.66 12.75
CA ARG A 584 19.49 -0.50 13.19
C ARG A 584 20.49 -1.50 12.60
N GLY A 585 20.01 -2.44 11.78
CA GLY A 585 20.84 -3.45 11.10
C GLY A 585 22.12 -2.93 10.43
N PRO A 586 22.15 -1.74 9.79
CA PRO A 586 23.38 -1.19 9.21
C PRO A 586 24.46 -0.90 10.25
N GLU A 587 24.09 -0.37 11.42
CA GLU A 587 25.03 0.15 12.43
C GLU A 587 25.92 -0.94 13.06
N GLN A 588 25.47 -2.19 12.99
CA GLN A 588 26.19 -3.37 13.48
C GLN A 588 27.14 -3.96 12.43
N ARG A 589 27.04 -3.55 11.16
CA ARG A 589 27.93 -4.01 10.07
C ARG A 589 29.18 -3.12 9.99
N GLN A 590 30.27 -3.67 9.45
CA GLN A 590 31.49 -2.90 9.20
C GLN A 590 31.32 -1.81 8.14
N ASP A 591 30.48 -2.04 7.13
CA ASP A 591 30.26 -1.13 6.01
C ASP A 591 29.21 -0.05 6.29
N LYS A 592 28.31 -0.27 7.24
CA LYS A 592 27.24 0.65 7.70
C LYS A 592 26.30 1.16 6.60
N LYS A 593 26.39 0.61 5.39
CA LYS A 593 25.51 0.94 4.26
C LYS A 593 24.16 0.29 4.49
N PRO A 594 23.03 1.03 4.40
CA PRO A 594 21.71 0.44 4.51
C PRO A 594 21.40 -0.40 3.27
N MET A 595 20.69 -1.49 3.51
CA MET A 595 20.30 -2.50 2.54
C MET A 595 18.78 -2.71 2.60
N LEU A 596 18.22 -3.36 1.59
CA LEU A 596 16.79 -3.71 1.53
C LEU A 596 16.32 -4.49 2.78
N SER A 597 17.24 -5.21 3.44
CA SER A 597 17.05 -5.91 4.71
C SER A 597 16.65 -5.02 5.89
N ASP A 598 16.94 -3.73 5.82
CA ASP A 598 16.88 -2.80 6.97
C ASP A 598 15.61 -1.93 6.95
N LEU A 599 14.82 -2.02 5.88
CA LEU A 599 13.41 -1.65 5.85
C LEU A 599 12.51 -2.64 6.61
N ARG A 600 13.03 -3.82 6.93
CA ARG A 600 12.24 -4.88 7.55
C ARG A 600 12.24 -4.73 9.06
N GLU A 601 11.09 -4.37 9.59
CA GLU A 601 10.66 -4.81 10.92
C GLU A 601 10.36 -6.32 10.93
N SER A 602 10.18 -6.94 9.76
CA SER A 602 10.03 -8.38 9.53
C SER A 602 11.27 -9.19 9.95
N GLY A 603 11.08 -10.29 10.67
CA GLY A 603 12.18 -11.18 11.06
C GLY A 603 12.63 -12.15 9.98
N CYS A 604 13.64 -12.95 10.30
CA CYS A 604 14.35 -13.83 9.36
C CYS A 604 14.58 -15.22 9.96
N LEU A 605 14.78 -16.21 9.09
CA LEU A 605 14.97 -17.63 9.43
C LEU A 605 16.45 -18.02 9.19
N THR A 606 16.94 -19.18 9.65
CA THR A 606 18.36 -19.55 9.40
C THR A 606 18.56 -20.36 8.12
N ALA A 607 19.82 -20.52 7.70
CA ALA A 607 20.20 -21.37 6.56
C ALA A 607 19.63 -22.79 6.67
N ALA A 608 19.57 -23.32 7.89
CA ALA A 608 19.16 -24.69 8.20
C ALA A 608 17.63 -24.87 8.20
N THR A 609 16.86 -23.78 8.17
CA THR A 609 15.39 -23.83 8.22
C THR A 609 14.83 -24.58 7.01
N ARG A 610 14.01 -25.60 7.27
CA ARG A 610 13.51 -26.52 6.23
C ARG A 610 12.13 -26.11 5.74
N VAL A 611 12.01 -25.94 4.43
CA VAL A 611 10.75 -25.69 3.74
C VAL A 611 10.26 -27.01 3.12
N LEU A 612 9.00 -27.36 3.39
CA LEU A 612 8.40 -28.60 2.88
C LEU A 612 7.70 -28.33 1.54
N ARG A 613 8.19 -28.94 0.46
CA ARG A 613 7.65 -28.77 -0.88
C ARG A 613 6.27 -29.42 -1.06
N ALA A 614 5.28 -28.65 -1.49
CA ALA A 614 3.91 -29.12 -1.72
C ALA A 614 3.75 -30.06 -2.92
N ASP A 615 4.66 -29.99 -3.91
CA ASP A 615 4.63 -30.81 -5.14
C ASP A 615 5.27 -32.20 -5.00
N THR A 616 6.22 -32.34 -4.06
CA THR A 616 7.12 -33.51 -3.96
C THR A 616 7.15 -34.10 -2.56
N GLY A 617 6.90 -33.31 -1.51
CA GLY A 617 7.09 -33.72 -0.12
C GLY A 617 8.55 -33.79 0.30
N ALA A 618 9.46 -33.29 -0.53
CA ALA A 618 10.86 -33.13 -0.14
C ALA A 618 10.97 -31.92 0.81
N GLU A 619 11.68 -32.11 1.91
CA GLU A 619 12.25 -31.00 2.68
C GLU A 619 13.46 -30.46 1.92
N ILE A 620 13.59 -29.14 1.85
CA ILE A 620 14.76 -28.45 1.32
C ILE A 620 15.04 -27.23 2.20
N THR A 621 16.30 -26.97 2.52
CA THR A 621 16.67 -25.84 3.39
C THR A 621 16.68 -24.51 2.65
N LEU A 622 16.49 -23.40 3.36
CA LEU A 622 16.64 -22.07 2.77
C LEU A 622 18.04 -21.85 2.20
N GLY A 623 19.09 -22.34 2.87
CA GLY A 623 20.46 -22.30 2.38
C GLY A 623 20.63 -23.02 1.03
N GLU A 624 20.10 -24.23 0.89
CA GLU A 624 20.12 -24.99 -0.38
C GLU A 624 19.32 -24.30 -1.49
N LEU A 625 18.21 -23.61 -1.18
CA LEU A 625 17.44 -22.86 -2.17
C LEU A 625 18.22 -21.66 -2.69
N VAL A 626 18.92 -20.92 -1.82
CA VAL A 626 19.79 -19.82 -2.25
C VAL A 626 20.99 -20.33 -3.04
N THR A 627 21.67 -21.39 -2.56
CA THR A 627 22.85 -21.96 -3.25
C THR A 627 22.49 -22.57 -4.61
N SER A 628 21.31 -23.18 -4.75
CA SER A 628 20.86 -23.76 -6.02
C SER A 628 20.25 -22.72 -6.99
N GLY A 629 19.91 -21.52 -6.50
CA GLY A 629 19.22 -20.48 -7.28
C GLY A 629 17.82 -20.89 -7.74
N THR A 630 17.23 -21.92 -7.12
CA THR A 630 15.93 -22.47 -7.55
C THR A 630 14.80 -21.50 -7.24
N LYS A 631 13.96 -21.23 -8.24
CA LYS A 631 12.81 -20.32 -8.16
C LYS A 631 11.49 -21.07 -8.32
N ASP A 632 10.41 -20.42 -7.92
CA ASP A 632 9.02 -20.84 -8.09
C ASP A 632 8.72 -22.27 -7.57
N ILE A 633 9.32 -22.64 -6.43
CA ILE A 633 9.03 -23.93 -5.79
C ILE A 633 7.63 -23.93 -5.17
N ALA A 634 6.88 -25.02 -5.30
CA ALA A 634 5.59 -25.13 -4.64
C ALA A 634 5.79 -25.38 -3.13
N VAL A 635 5.27 -24.49 -2.28
CA VAL A 635 5.31 -24.60 -0.81
C VAL A 635 3.90 -24.61 -0.23
N TRP A 636 3.77 -25.11 1.00
CA TRP A 636 2.51 -24.98 1.74
C TRP A 636 2.43 -23.63 2.44
N SER A 637 1.25 -23.02 2.38
CA SER A 637 0.87 -21.75 3.01
C SER A 637 -0.54 -21.88 3.57
N LEU A 638 -0.93 -21.01 4.50
CA LEU A 638 -2.32 -20.82 4.91
C LEU A 638 -3.01 -19.77 4.03
N ASP A 639 -4.31 -19.96 3.79
CA ASP A 639 -5.26 -18.94 3.35
C ASP A 639 -5.96 -18.25 4.54
N ASP A 640 -6.79 -17.25 4.28
CA ASP A 640 -7.53 -16.48 5.30
C ASP A 640 -8.52 -17.34 6.12
N ASP A 641 -8.96 -18.48 5.56
CA ASP A 641 -9.80 -19.50 6.22
C ASP A 641 -8.98 -20.43 7.16
N GLY A 642 -7.65 -20.27 7.20
CA GLY A 642 -6.73 -21.11 7.97
C GLY A 642 -6.57 -22.53 7.41
N ARG A 643 -6.64 -22.70 6.09
CA ARG A 643 -6.43 -23.97 5.37
C ARG A 643 -5.12 -24.01 4.61
N LEU A 644 -4.57 -25.21 4.42
CA LEU A 644 -3.30 -25.39 3.72
C LEU A 644 -3.50 -25.37 2.19
N VAL A 645 -3.04 -24.29 1.57
CA VAL A 645 -2.98 -24.07 0.12
C VAL A 645 -1.54 -24.19 -0.40
N SER A 646 -1.42 -24.57 -1.67
CA SER A 646 -0.11 -24.71 -2.33
C SER A 646 0.18 -23.44 -3.13
N MET A 647 1.20 -22.69 -2.73
CA MET A 647 1.60 -21.43 -3.35
C MET A 647 3.02 -21.52 -3.92
N PRO A 648 3.36 -20.78 -5.00
CA PRO A 648 4.74 -20.69 -5.47
C PRO A 648 5.55 -19.79 -4.54
N MET A 649 6.70 -20.28 -4.07
CA MET A 649 7.74 -19.46 -3.45
C MET A 649 8.70 -19.01 -4.54
N THR A 650 8.69 -17.73 -4.88
CA THR A 650 9.38 -17.18 -6.05
C THR A 650 10.89 -17.22 -5.90
N HIS A 651 11.41 -16.89 -4.72
CA HIS A 651 12.84 -16.98 -4.39
C HIS A 651 13.09 -16.97 -2.88
N ALA A 652 14.22 -17.55 -2.46
CA ALA A 652 14.86 -17.27 -1.19
C ALA A 652 16.18 -16.50 -1.42
N PHE A 653 16.67 -15.78 -0.41
CA PHE A 653 17.94 -15.06 -0.44
C PHE A 653 18.55 -14.92 0.96
N SER A 654 19.88 -14.79 1.03
CA SER A 654 20.59 -14.50 2.29
C SER A 654 20.34 -13.05 2.71
N ASN A 655 20.15 -12.84 4.01
CA ASN A 655 19.80 -11.57 4.64
C ASN A 655 20.86 -11.12 5.67
N GLY A 656 22.09 -11.61 5.50
CA GLY A 656 23.24 -11.29 6.35
C GLY A 656 23.30 -12.09 7.65
N VAL A 657 24.11 -11.61 8.60
CA VAL A 657 24.26 -12.21 9.93
C VAL A 657 23.44 -11.41 10.94
N LYS A 658 22.57 -12.08 11.72
CA LYS A 658 21.74 -11.48 12.78
C LYS A 658 21.72 -12.38 14.01
N ASP A 659 21.39 -11.82 15.18
CA ASP A 659 21.16 -12.62 16.39
C ASP A 659 19.89 -13.46 16.27
N VAL A 660 20.02 -14.74 16.61
CA VAL A 660 18.99 -15.76 16.43
C VAL A 660 18.59 -16.39 17.77
N LEU A 661 17.29 -16.63 17.93
CA LEU A 661 16.69 -17.41 18.99
C LEU A 661 16.24 -18.77 18.42
N ARG A 662 16.35 -19.83 19.22
CA ARG A 662 15.74 -21.12 18.93
C ARG A 662 14.43 -21.25 19.69
N LEU A 663 13.33 -21.37 18.96
CA LEU A 663 12.03 -21.74 19.51
C LEU A 663 11.93 -23.27 19.58
N ARG A 664 11.47 -23.82 20.70
CA ARG A 664 11.19 -25.26 20.89
C ARG A 664 9.76 -25.46 21.39
N LEU A 665 9.02 -26.37 20.76
CA LEU A 665 7.60 -26.64 21.03
C LEU A 665 7.37 -28.01 21.68
N ALA A 666 6.22 -28.19 22.33
CA ALA A 666 5.86 -29.40 23.06
C ALA A 666 5.75 -30.64 22.16
N SER A 667 5.38 -30.49 20.88
CA SER A 667 5.43 -31.59 19.89
C SER A 667 6.85 -32.02 19.49
N GLY A 668 7.90 -31.31 19.95
CA GLY A 668 9.29 -31.54 19.58
C GLY A 668 9.73 -30.83 18.29
N ARG A 669 8.88 -29.98 17.70
CA ARG A 669 9.27 -29.07 16.62
C ARG A 669 10.18 -27.97 17.17
N GLU A 670 11.19 -27.59 16.40
CA GLU A 670 12.05 -26.45 16.70
C GLU A 670 12.36 -25.65 15.45
N ILE A 671 12.55 -24.34 15.60
CA ILE A 671 12.91 -23.43 14.51
C ILE A 671 13.86 -22.35 15.03
N GLU A 672 14.81 -21.96 14.19
CA GLU A 672 15.78 -20.90 14.49
C GLU A 672 15.39 -19.64 13.69
N ALA A 673 15.09 -18.55 14.41
CA ALA A 673 14.64 -17.29 13.81
C ALA A 673 15.15 -16.07 14.59
N THR A 674 15.13 -14.89 13.98
CA THR A 674 15.42 -13.63 14.70
C THR A 674 14.28 -13.26 15.65
N ALA A 675 14.57 -12.48 16.70
CA ALA A 675 13.58 -12.13 17.72
C ALA A 675 12.34 -11.41 17.16
N ASN A 676 12.47 -10.64 16.08
CA ASN A 676 11.36 -9.97 15.41
C ASN A 676 10.58 -10.85 14.40
N HIS A 677 10.90 -12.14 14.30
CA HIS A 677 10.20 -13.04 13.37
C HIS A 677 8.81 -13.41 13.91
N PRO A 678 7.72 -13.10 13.17
CA PRO A 678 6.36 -13.37 13.62
C PRO A 678 6.00 -14.86 13.50
N PHE A 679 5.27 -15.34 14.51
CA PHE A 679 4.65 -16.66 14.58
C PHE A 679 3.15 -16.49 14.85
N LEU A 680 2.32 -17.24 14.14
CA LEU A 680 0.87 -17.19 14.33
C LEU A 680 0.50 -17.81 15.68
N THR A 681 -0.30 -17.13 16.50
CA THR A 681 -0.78 -17.58 17.83
C THR A 681 -2.31 -17.49 17.91
N VAL A 682 -2.90 -17.78 19.07
CA VAL A 682 -4.35 -17.56 19.34
C VAL A 682 -4.74 -16.09 19.17
N ALA A 683 -3.85 -15.17 19.52
CA ALA A 683 -4.03 -13.72 19.46
C ALA A 683 -3.27 -13.12 18.27
N GLY A 684 -3.33 -13.79 17.11
CA GLY A 684 -2.69 -13.35 15.89
C GLY A 684 -1.17 -13.53 15.86
N TRP A 685 -0.51 -12.81 14.97
CA TRP A 685 0.93 -12.92 14.72
C TRP A 685 1.76 -12.19 15.79
N ARG A 686 2.52 -12.93 16.60
CA ARG A 686 3.43 -12.38 17.63
C ARG A 686 4.90 -12.66 17.29
N PRO A 687 5.82 -11.70 17.47
CA PRO A 687 7.25 -11.92 17.22
C PRO A 687 7.87 -12.83 18.29
N LEU A 688 8.87 -13.62 17.89
CA LEU A 688 9.54 -14.61 18.74
C LEU A 688 10.10 -14.05 20.06
N GLY A 689 10.59 -12.81 20.06
CA GLY A 689 11.11 -12.13 21.25
C GLY A 689 10.04 -11.74 22.28
N GLU A 690 8.77 -11.72 21.89
CA GLU A 690 7.62 -11.52 22.79
C GLU A 690 6.97 -12.82 23.25
N LEU A 691 7.37 -13.97 22.69
CA LEU A 691 6.87 -15.27 23.12
C LEU A 691 7.52 -15.69 24.44
N THR A 692 6.74 -16.36 25.27
CA THR A 692 7.15 -16.89 26.57
C THR A 692 6.89 -18.40 26.63
N ILE A 693 7.57 -19.10 27.56
CA ILE A 693 7.31 -20.53 27.79
C ILE A 693 5.88 -20.68 28.31
N GLY A 694 5.05 -21.44 27.59
CA GLY A 694 3.61 -21.57 27.83
C GLY A 694 2.72 -20.84 26.82
N ASP A 695 3.24 -19.92 26.01
CA ASP A 695 2.51 -19.40 24.85
C ASP A 695 2.24 -20.51 23.83
N GLU A 696 1.22 -20.35 22.98
CA GLU A 696 0.85 -21.32 21.95
C GLU A 696 1.03 -20.76 20.54
N VAL A 697 1.74 -21.49 19.68
CA VAL A 697 1.93 -21.14 18.26
C VAL A 697 1.20 -22.13 17.35
N ALA A 698 0.72 -21.62 16.22
CA ALA A 698 -0.01 -22.39 15.23
C ALA A 698 0.93 -23.25 14.39
N VAL A 699 0.62 -24.54 14.34
CA VAL A 699 1.36 -25.53 13.55
C VAL A 699 0.36 -26.44 12.80
N PRO A 700 0.67 -26.88 11.56
CA PRO A 700 -0.21 -27.76 10.79
C PRO A 700 -0.53 -29.06 11.54
N ARG A 701 -1.82 -29.40 11.65
CA ARG A 701 -2.37 -30.66 12.21
C ARG A 701 -1.85 -31.86 11.42
N ARG A 702 -1.95 -31.75 10.11
CA ARG A 702 -1.34 -32.63 9.12
C ARG A 702 -0.98 -31.77 7.92
N VAL A 703 0.25 -31.91 7.43
CA VAL A 703 0.53 -31.46 6.07
C VAL A 703 -0.19 -32.44 5.13
N PRO A 704 -0.96 -31.97 4.13
CA PRO A 704 -1.55 -32.86 3.14
C PRO A 704 -0.48 -33.71 2.47
N ALA A 705 -0.86 -34.91 2.02
CA ALA A 705 0.04 -35.71 1.20
C ALA A 705 0.55 -34.85 0.02
N PRO A 706 1.84 -34.96 -0.37
CA PRO A 706 2.38 -34.20 -1.49
C PRO A 706 1.45 -34.36 -2.69
N ARG A 707 1.18 -33.28 -3.42
CA ARG A 707 0.32 -33.33 -4.61
C ARG A 707 1.08 -34.07 -5.72
N ARG A 708 1.14 -35.40 -5.61
CA ARG A 708 1.89 -36.30 -6.47
C ARG A 708 1.34 -36.20 -7.88
N VAL A 709 2.08 -35.45 -8.68
CA VAL A 709 1.95 -35.35 -10.15
C VAL A 709 2.10 -36.72 -10.84
N ALA A 710 2.51 -37.78 -10.13
CA ALA A 710 2.76 -39.12 -10.64
C ALA A 710 1.51 -39.97 -10.95
N ASP A 711 0.33 -39.63 -10.40
CA ASP A 711 -0.88 -40.46 -10.56
C ASP A 711 -1.76 -40.06 -11.76
N VAL A 712 -1.27 -39.18 -12.65
CA VAL A 712 -1.93 -38.89 -13.92
C VAL A 712 -1.56 -39.97 -14.94
N ALA A 713 -2.28 -41.11 -14.89
CA ALA A 713 -2.18 -42.13 -15.93
C ALA A 713 -2.34 -41.50 -17.33
N PRO A 714 -1.60 -41.96 -18.36
CA PRO A 714 -1.75 -41.44 -19.73
C PRO A 714 -3.15 -41.72 -20.29
N SER A 715 -3.88 -42.70 -19.74
CA SER A 715 -5.31 -42.92 -19.94
C SER A 715 -6.20 -41.92 -19.16
N GLY A 716 -5.78 -40.66 -19.03
CA GLY A 716 -6.21 -39.68 -18.02
C GLY A 716 -7.64 -39.14 -18.11
N ALA A 717 -8.55 -39.87 -18.75
CA ALA A 717 -9.96 -39.53 -18.95
C ALA A 717 -10.90 -40.33 -18.02
N SER A 718 -10.73 -40.23 -16.69
CA SER A 718 -11.71 -40.80 -15.76
C SER A 718 -13.00 -39.96 -15.77
N GLY A 719 -14.13 -40.57 -16.10
CA GLY A 719 -15.42 -39.87 -16.13
C GLY A 719 -15.59 -38.84 -17.26
N GLY A 720 -14.75 -38.90 -18.31
CA GLY A 720 -14.93 -38.08 -19.52
C GLY A 720 -14.47 -36.62 -19.43
N ARG A 721 -13.55 -36.30 -18.50
CA ARG A 721 -12.75 -35.06 -18.44
C ARG A 721 -11.28 -35.41 -18.28
N LEU A 722 -10.38 -34.46 -18.58
CA LEU A 722 -8.98 -34.61 -18.16
C LEU A 722 -8.83 -34.34 -16.66
N SER A 723 -7.88 -35.04 -16.03
CA SER A 723 -7.54 -34.78 -14.62
C SER A 723 -7.05 -33.33 -14.44
N PRO A 724 -7.56 -32.56 -13.47
CA PRO A 724 -7.06 -31.22 -13.15
C PRO A 724 -5.55 -31.18 -12.87
N LEU A 725 -4.98 -32.31 -12.40
CA LEU A 725 -3.54 -32.46 -12.17
C LEU A 725 -2.71 -32.36 -13.45
N ALA A 726 -3.28 -32.63 -14.63
CA ALA A 726 -2.58 -32.48 -15.91
C ALA A 726 -2.23 -31.00 -16.19
N PHE A 727 -3.10 -30.07 -15.81
CA PHE A 727 -2.86 -28.63 -15.95
C PHE A 727 -1.75 -28.11 -15.03
N ALA A 728 -1.45 -28.83 -13.95
CA ALA A 728 -0.41 -28.51 -12.97
C ALA A 728 0.94 -29.24 -13.21
N LEU A 729 1.08 -30.05 -14.27
CA LEU A 729 2.33 -30.73 -14.63
C LEU A 729 3.45 -29.72 -14.95
N PRO A 730 4.63 -29.72 -14.31
CA PRO A 730 5.78 -28.91 -14.76
C PRO A 730 6.18 -29.26 -16.20
N ASP A 731 6.70 -28.31 -16.98
CA ASP A 731 6.89 -28.43 -18.44
C ASP A 731 7.64 -29.71 -18.88
N ALA A 732 8.73 -30.07 -18.18
CA ALA A 732 9.48 -31.31 -18.40
C ALA A 732 8.60 -32.58 -18.26
N ARG A 733 7.66 -32.59 -17.31
CA ARG A 733 6.71 -33.69 -17.11
C ARG A 733 5.50 -33.60 -18.05
N LEU A 734 5.05 -32.39 -18.38
CA LEU A 734 3.99 -32.16 -19.37
C LEU A 734 4.41 -32.66 -20.76
N GLY A 735 5.62 -32.36 -21.21
CA GLY A 735 6.14 -32.82 -22.51
C GLY A 735 6.27 -34.35 -22.60
N ARG A 736 6.52 -35.03 -21.48
CA ARG A 736 6.54 -36.50 -21.43
C ARG A 736 5.13 -37.08 -21.44
N TRP A 737 4.25 -36.53 -20.62
CA TRP A 737 2.85 -36.95 -20.56
C TRP A 737 2.11 -36.71 -21.89
N LEU A 738 2.39 -35.61 -22.60
CA LEU A 738 1.87 -35.35 -23.96
C LEU A 738 2.42 -36.34 -25.00
N ALA A 739 3.71 -36.69 -24.92
CA ALA A 739 4.31 -37.70 -25.80
C ALA A 739 3.66 -39.08 -25.60
N ASP A 740 3.49 -39.51 -24.35
CA ASP A 740 2.80 -40.76 -24.02
C ASP A 740 1.33 -40.72 -24.48
N LEU A 741 0.61 -39.63 -24.18
CA LEU A 741 -0.80 -39.44 -24.58
C LEU A 741 -1.02 -39.53 -26.10
N TRP A 742 -0.20 -38.84 -26.90
CA TRP A 742 -0.30 -38.94 -28.37
C TRP A 742 0.18 -40.29 -28.91
N THR A 743 1.09 -40.98 -28.20
CA THR A 743 1.52 -42.34 -28.60
C THR A 743 0.39 -43.36 -28.39
N PHE A 744 -0.47 -43.18 -27.39
CA PHE A 744 -1.59 -44.09 -27.10
C PHE A 744 -2.92 -43.70 -27.75
N GLY A 745 -3.20 -42.41 -27.99
CA GLY A 745 -4.51 -41.92 -28.46
C GLY A 745 -4.48 -40.84 -29.55
N GLY A 746 -3.32 -40.53 -30.12
CA GLY A 746 -3.17 -39.51 -31.15
C GLY A 746 -2.52 -40.01 -32.45
N SER A 747 -2.48 -39.13 -33.44
CA SER A 747 -1.65 -39.25 -34.64
C SER A 747 -0.68 -38.07 -34.72
N VAL A 748 0.57 -38.37 -35.04
CA VAL A 748 1.57 -37.39 -35.50
C VAL A 748 2.19 -38.00 -36.75
N ARG A 749 1.76 -37.55 -37.93
CA ARG A 749 2.20 -38.13 -39.21
C ARG A 749 2.27 -37.11 -40.33
N TRP A 750 3.14 -37.38 -41.29
CA TRP A 750 3.17 -36.67 -42.57
C TRP A 750 2.15 -37.31 -43.53
N LEU A 751 1.33 -36.51 -44.21
CA LEU A 751 0.40 -36.96 -45.24
C LEU A 751 0.98 -36.66 -46.64
N PRO A 752 1.56 -37.64 -47.36
CA PRO A 752 2.30 -37.37 -48.61
C PRO A 752 1.44 -36.81 -49.74
N ALA A 753 0.16 -37.20 -49.81
CA ALA A 753 -0.76 -36.75 -50.84
C ALA A 753 -1.24 -35.29 -50.64
N GLU A 754 -1.13 -34.75 -49.43
CA GLU A 754 -1.66 -33.43 -49.07
C GLU A 754 -0.55 -32.41 -48.74
N GLY A 755 0.72 -32.83 -48.72
CA GLY A 755 1.86 -31.95 -48.47
C GLY A 755 1.90 -31.34 -47.06
N ARG A 756 1.20 -31.92 -46.08
CA ARG A 756 1.05 -31.38 -44.72
C ARG A 756 1.26 -32.42 -43.62
N VAL A 757 1.41 -31.92 -42.40
CA VAL A 757 1.46 -32.71 -41.17
C VAL A 757 0.08 -32.79 -40.53
N ASP A 758 -0.25 -33.96 -40.01
CA ASP A 758 -1.46 -34.29 -39.24
C ASP A 758 -1.04 -34.54 -37.79
N ILE A 759 -1.35 -33.60 -36.89
CA ILE A 759 -1.23 -33.71 -35.44
C ILE A 759 -2.65 -33.65 -34.86
N ARG A 760 -3.13 -34.81 -34.40
CA ARG A 760 -4.51 -35.03 -33.95
C ARG A 760 -4.56 -35.90 -32.70
N PHE A 761 -5.53 -35.66 -31.84
CA PHE A 761 -5.90 -36.56 -30.75
C PHE A 761 -7.40 -36.81 -30.80
N SER A 762 -7.83 -38.07 -30.93
CA SER A 762 -9.24 -38.45 -31.11
C SER A 762 -9.81 -39.08 -29.83
N THR A 763 -11.02 -38.67 -29.44
CA THR A 763 -11.66 -39.03 -28.17
C THR A 763 -13.18 -39.13 -28.29
N GLY A 764 -13.81 -40.00 -27.51
CA GLY A 764 -15.27 -40.10 -27.42
C GLY A 764 -15.94 -38.94 -26.68
N SER A 765 -15.19 -38.08 -25.97
CA SER A 765 -15.73 -36.98 -25.17
C SER A 765 -15.26 -35.62 -25.70
N ARG A 766 -16.21 -34.77 -26.11
CA ARG A 766 -15.92 -33.36 -26.47
C ARG A 766 -15.18 -32.64 -25.34
N ARG A 767 -15.57 -32.87 -24.09
CA ARG A 767 -14.93 -32.25 -22.92
C ARG A 767 -13.45 -32.62 -22.79
N VAL A 768 -13.06 -33.86 -23.14
CA VAL A 768 -11.64 -34.25 -23.15
C VAL A 768 -10.89 -33.51 -24.26
N ALA A 769 -11.51 -33.30 -25.43
CA ALA A 769 -10.90 -32.51 -26.51
C ALA A 769 -10.81 -31.01 -26.14
N ASP A 770 -11.84 -30.44 -25.52
CA ASP A 770 -11.86 -29.04 -25.03
C ASP A 770 -10.82 -28.83 -23.91
N ASP A 771 -10.75 -29.74 -22.93
CA ASP A 771 -9.75 -29.71 -21.86
C ASP A 771 -8.33 -29.86 -22.43
N LEU A 772 -8.14 -30.70 -23.45
CA LEU A 772 -6.83 -30.89 -24.10
C LEU A 772 -6.39 -29.66 -24.90
N ALA A 773 -7.32 -29.03 -25.63
CA ALA A 773 -7.04 -27.77 -26.33
C ALA A 773 -6.64 -26.67 -25.35
N ARG A 774 -7.32 -26.57 -24.19
CA ARG A 774 -6.93 -25.65 -23.10
C ARG A 774 -5.56 -25.96 -22.51
N LEU A 775 -5.20 -27.23 -22.40
CA LEU A 775 -3.88 -27.64 -21.89
C LEU A 775 -2.76 -27.27 -22.89
N LEU A 776 -3.01 -27.38 -24.19
CA LEU A 776 -2.06 -26.98 -25.23
C LEU A 776 -1.83 -25.46 -25.29
N LEU A 777 -2.81 -24.63 -24.93
CA LEU A 777 -2.61 -23.18 -24.80
C LEU A 777 -1.49 -22.82 -23.82
N ARG A 778 -1.26 -23.62 -22.78
CA ARG A 778 -0.17 -23.39 -21.81
C ARG A 778 1.21 -23.47 -22.44
N ILE A 779 1.39 -24.28 -23.49
CA ILE A 779 2.62 -24.36 -24.28
C ILE A 779 2.55 -23.48 -25.53
N ASN A 780 1.59 -22.55 -25.57
CA ASN A 780 1.30 -21.66 -26.68
C ASN A 780 1.08 -22.44 -28.00
N VAL A 781 0.23 -23.49 -27.96
CA VAL A 781 -0.18 -24.28 -29.12
C VAL A 781 -1.71 -24.22 -29.25
N LEU A 782 -2.21 -23.66 -30.35
CA LEU A 782 -3.65 -23.67 -30.66
C LEU A 782 -4.07 -25.04 -31.21
N ALA A 783 -5.19 -25.57 -30.70
CA ALA A 783 -5.82 -26.78 -31.23
C ALA A 783 -7.32 -26.57 -31.43
N HIS A 784 -7.84 -26.95 -32.59
CA HIS A 784 -9.27 -26.88 -32.90
C HIS A 784 -9.97 -28.19 -32.54
N VAL A 785 -11.08 -28.10 -31.83
CA VAL A 785 -11.94 -29.26 -31.52
C VAL A 785 -12.96 -29.44 -32.65
N VAL A 786 -12.85 -30.54 -33.38
CA VAL A 786 -13.74 -30.91 -34.49
C VAL A 786 -14.52 -32.18 -34.16
N ALA A 787 -15.72 -32.34 -34.74
CA ALA A 787 -16.46 -33.60 -34.67
C ALA A 787 -15.85 -34.61 -35.66
N GLU A 788 -15.62 -35.85 -35.21
CA GLU A 788 -15.03 -36.92 -36.03
C GLU A 788 -15.84 -38.23 -35.84
N GLY A 789 -16.63 -38.60 -36.84
CA GLY A 789 -17.47 -39.80 -36.79
C GLY A 789 -18.48 -39.76 -35.64
N SER A 790 -18.34 -40.68 -34.68
CA SER A 790 -19.12 -40.73 -33.44
C SER A 790 -18.42 -40.07 -32.24
N GLY A 791 -17.32 -39.36 -32.45
CA GLY A 791 -16.50 -38.73 -31.41
C GLY A 791 -16.03 -37.32 -31.79
N TRP A 792 -14.96 -36.89 -31.15
CA TRP A 792 -14.37 -35.55 -31.25
C TRP A 792 -12.86 -35.65 -31.35
N ALA A 793 -12.22 -34.71 -32.04
CA ALA A 793 -10.78 -34.67 -32.19
C ALA A 793 -10.24 -33.26 -31.93
N GLY A 794 -9.16 -33.17 -31.15
CA GLY A 794 -8.32 -31.97 -31.07
C GLY A 794 -7.29 -32.02 -32.20
N VAL A 795 -7.25 -31.00 -33.05
CA VAL A 795 -6.38 -30.93 -34.23
C VAL A 795 -5.52 -29.66 -34.18
N VAL A 796 -4.20 -29.84 -34.19
CA VAL A 796 -3.23 -28.74 -34.30
C VAL A 796 -3.02 -28.45 -35.78
N ALA A 797 -3.65 -27.37 -36.28
CA ALA A 797 -3.80 -27.14 -37.72
C ALA A 797 -2.75 -26.20 -38.32
N ASP A 798 -2.31 -25.17 -37.58
CA ASP A 798 -1.33 -24.19 -38.06
C ASP A 798 0.11 -24.73 -38.02
N LEU A 799 0.94 -24.35 -38.99
CA LEU A 799 2.30 -24.85 -39.14
C LEU A 799 3.22 -24.41 -37.98
N ALA A 800 3.05 -23.20 -37.44
CA ALA A 800 3.83 -22.72 -36.31
C ALA A 800 3.36 -23.35 -34.99
N ASP A 801 2.07 -23.63 -34.83
CA ASP A 801 1.56 -24.44 -33.70
C ASP A 801 2.05 -25.91 -33.78
N GLN A 802 2.06 -26.51 -34.97
CA GLN A 802 2.60 -27.85 -35.20
C GLN A 802 4.10 -27.92 -34.87
N GLN A 803 4.90 -26.93 -35.28
CA GLN A 803 6.31 -26.85 -34.94
C GLN A 803 6.52 -26.66 -33.43
N ARG A 804 5.76 -25.74 -32.78
CA ARG A 804 5.80 -25.50 -31.33
C ARG A 804 5.49 -26.76 -30.53
N PHE A 805 4.45 -27.52 -30.90
CA PHE A 805 4.09 -28.77 -30.22
C PHE A 805 5.23 -29.81 -30.29
N VAL A 806 5.79 -30.02 -31.48
CA VAL A 806 6.83 -31.04 -31.71
C VAL A 806 8.16 -30.63 -31.05
N ASP A 807 8.57 -29.35 -31.10
CA ASP A 807 9.77 -28.86 -30.41
C ASP A 807 9.59 -28.89 -28.88
N PHE A 808 8.42 -28.55 -28.34
CA PHE A 808 8.15 -28.63 -26.89
C PHE A 808 8.31 -30.08 -26.39
N VAL A 809 7.76 -31.04 -27.11
CA VAL A 809 7.95 -32.48 -26.80
C VAL A 809 9.41 -32.89 -26.97
N ALA A 810 10.09 -32.44 -28.04
CA ALA A 810 11.51 -32.73 -28.27
C ALA A 810 12.39 -32.31 -27.09
N LEU A 811 12.18 -31.08 -26.60
CA LEU A 811 12.96 -30.45 -25.54
C LEU A 811 12.74 -31.11 -24.17
N ASN A 812 11.51 -31.53 -23.88
CA ASN A 812 11.10 -31.92 -22.53
C ASN A 812 11.08 -33.43 -22.27
N SER A 813 10.94 -34.27 -23.29
CA SER A 813 10.82 -35.74 -23.10
C SER A 813 11.66 -36.60 -24.04
N GLY A 814 12.27 -36.00 -25.07
CA GLY A 814 12.96 -36.73 -26.13
C GLY A 814 11.98 -37.24 -27.19
N LEU A 815 12.25 -36.90 -28.44
CA LEU A 815 11.29 -37.15 -29.53
C LEU A 815 11.08 -38.66 -29.80
N PRO A 816 9.82 -39.15 -29.81
CA PRO A 816 9.52 -40.51 -30.29
C PRO A 816 10.07 -40.76 -31.70
N GLU A 817 10.61 -41.94 -31.98
CA GLU A 817 11.27 -42.21 -33.27
C GLU A 817 10.33 -42.02 -34.46
N SER A 818 9.05 -42.34 -34.30
CA SER A 818 7.99 -42.14 -35.30
C SER A 818 7.76 -40.67 -35.66
N TRP A 819 8.12 -39.72 -34.80
CA TRP A 819 7.90 -38.28 -35.03
C TRP A 819 9.12 -37.61 -35.68
N ARG A 820 10.31 -38.24 -35.67
CA ARG A 820 11.55 -37.66 -36.23
C ARG A 820 11.44 -37.27 -37.72
N PRO A 821 10.80 -38.07 -38.61
CA PRO A 821 10.60 -37.68 -40.00
C PRO A 821 9.63 -36.51 -40.18
N VAL A 822 8.76 -36.26 -39.20
CA VAL A 822 7.79 -35.16 -39.22
C VAL A 822 8.48 -33.85 -38.85
N LEU A 823 9.27 -33.83 -37.76
CA LEU A 823 10.06 -32.66 -37.34
C LEU A 823 10.98 -32.14 -38.45
N LEU A 824 11.64 -33.06 -39.17
CA LEU A 824 12.58 -32.70 -40.25
C LEU A 824 11.85 -32.01 -41.42
N LYS A 825 10.60 -32.40 -41.71
CA LYS A 825 9.77 -31.78 -42.75
C LYS A 825 9.14 -30.46 -42.30
N LEU A 826 8.70 -30.35 -41.05
CA LEU A 826 8.19 -29.08 -40.51
C LEU A 826 9.27 -28.00 -40.57
N ARG A 827 10.51 -28.31 -40.15
CA ARG A 827 11.63 -27.36 -40.25
C ARG A 827 11.96 -26.93 -41.68
N MET A 828 11.85 -27.83 -42.66
CA MET A 828 12.00 -27.48 -44.08
C MET A 828 10.87 -26.56 -44.58
N ALA A 829 9.62 -26.81 -44.16
CA ALA A 829 8.47 -25.98 -44.53
C ALA A 829 8.49 -24.58 -43.89
N SER A 830 8.87 -24.48 -42.62
CA SER A 830 9.00 -23.20 -41.91
C SER A 830 10.13 -22.33 -42.46
N ALA A 831 11.25 -22.93 -42.89
CA ALA A 831 12.36 -22.19 -43.49
C ALA A 831 11.99 -21.51 -44.83
N SER A 832 11.06 -22.09 -45.60
CA SER A 832 10.57 -21.49 -46.85
C SER A 832 9.60 -20.32 -46.68
N ALA A 833 9.13 -20.02 -45.45
CA ALA A 833 8.10 -19.02 -45.19
C ALA A 833 8.64 -17.65 -44.72
N GLN A 834 9.95 -17.49 -44.53
CA GLN A 834 10.54 -16.30 -43.90
C GLN A 834 11.01 -15.23 -44.92
N LEU A 835 10.08 -14.37 -45.36
CA LEU A 835 10.34 -13.01 -45.86
C LEU A 835 9.21 -12.09 -45.34
N PRO A 836 9.50 -10.84 -44.91
CA PRO A 836 8.65 -10.17 -43.92
C PRO A 836 7.50 -9.33 -44.48
N ARG A 837 6.30 -9.52 -43.91
CA ARG A 837 5.26 -8.50 -43.73
C ARG A 837 4.63 -8.68 -42.35
N GLY A 838 4.34 -7.56 -41.67
CA GLY A 838 3.82 -7.55 -40.30
C GLY A 838 2.29 -7.54 -40.21
N ALA A 839 1.79 -7.30 -38.98
CA ALA A 839 0.37 -7.25 -38.58
C ALA A 839 -0.38 -8.61 -38.66
N LEU A 840 -1.33 -8.96 -37.78
CA LEU A 840 -1.92 -8.31 -36.59
C LEU A 840 -2.69 -9.39 -35.77
N ALA A 841 -2.92 -9.16 -34.47
CA ALA A 841 -3.98 -9.76 -33.62
C ALA A 841 -4.08 -11.30 -33.47
N GLY A 842 -4.68 -11.89 -32.43
CA GLY A 842 -5.28 -11.33 -31.20
C GLY A 842 -6.20 -12.36 -30.51
N ALA A 843 -6.55 -12.10 -29.24
CA ALA A 843 -7.43 -12.91 -28.35
C ALA A 843 -6.92 -14.31 -27.93
N GLY A 844 -7.18 -14.80 -26.71
CA GLY A 844 -7.90 -14.20 -25.58
C GLY A 844 -8.70 -15.25 -24.80
N GLY A 845 -8.58 -15.29 -23.46
CA GLY A 845 -9.31 -16.25 -22.62
C GLY A 845 -9.03 -16.11 -21.13
N GLY A 846 -9.89 -15.36 -20.42
CA GLY A 846 -9.78 -15.13 -18.97
C GLY A 846 -10.30 -16.29 -18.09
N PRO A 847 -10.02 -16.25 -16.77
CA PRO A 847 -10.42 -17.29 -15.82
C PRO A 847 -11.89 -17.17 -15.35
N PRO A 848 -12.50 -18.25 -14.84
CA PRO A 848 -13.89 -18.24 -14.36
C PRO A 848 -14.02 -17.61 -12.95
N GLY A 849 -15.11 -16.88 -12.73
CA GLY A 849 -15.33 -16.07 -11.53
C GLY A 849 -15.63 -16.84 -10.23
N GLU A 850 -15.23 -16.23 -9.11
CA GLU A 850 -15.53 -16.68 -7.76
C GLU A 850 -16.91 -16.19 -7.27
N ARG A 851 -17.50 -16.95 -6.34
CA ARG A 851 -18.80 -16.62 -5.73
C ARG A 851 -18.60 -16.01 -4.35
N GLY A 852 -19.11 -14.79 -4.15
CA GLY A 852 -19.00 -14.09 -2.88
C GLY A 852 -19.73 -14.77 -1.71
N ARG A 853 -19.02 -14.87 -0.59
CA ARG A 853 -19.44 -14.88 0.82
C ARG A 853 -18.22 -14.37 1.61
N GLY A 854 -18.29 -13.63 2.71
CA GLY A 854 -19.38 -13.05 3.49
C GLY A 854 -18.73 -12.32 4.67
N ALA A 855 -19.39 -11.33 5.27
CA ALA A 855 -18.75 -10.46 6.26
C ALA A 855 -18.13 -11.22 7.47
N ALA A 856 -17.01 -10.71 7.97
CA ALA A 856 -16.34 -11.23 9.16
C ALA A 856 -17.22 -11.11 10.41
N GLY A 857 -17.20 -12.14 11.27
CA GLY A 857 -17.97 -12.14 12.52
C GLY A 857 -17.80 -13.40 13.36
N SER A 858 -17.19 -13.22 14.54
CA SER A 858 -17.22 -14.11 15.72
C SER A 858 -16.32 -15.37 15.77
N PRO A 859 -15.75 -15.70 16.94
CA PRO A 859 -14.70 -16.71 17.10
C PRO A 859 -15.23 -18.15 17.20
N ALA A 860 -15.66 -18.72 16.07
CA ALA A 860 -16.14 -20.12 15.98
C ALA A 860 -15.35 -21.00 14.98
N GLY A 861 -14.23 -20.51 14.43
CA GLY A 861 -13.54 -21.13 13.28
C GLY A 861 -12.64 -22.35 13.58
N LEU A 862 -12.21 -22.55 14.83
CA LEU A 862 -11.14 -23.51 15.19
C LEU A 862 -11.48 -24.99 14.96
N GLU A 863 -12.74 -25.36 14.74
CA GLU A 863 -13.12 -26.74 14.38
C GLU A 863 -12.84 -27.10 12.91
N ARG A 864 -12.63 -26.11 12.01
CA ARG A 864 -12.47 -26.33 10.56
C ARG A 864 -11.09 -25.98 9.99
N SER A 865 -10.18 -25.45 10.80
CA SER A 865 -8.83 -25.08 10.38
C SER A 865 -7.88 -26.28 10.30
N ASP A 866 -6.93 -26.23 9.36
CA ASP A 866 -5.86 -27.22 9.21
C ASP A 866 -4.72 -27.05 10.24
N VAL A 867 -4.72 -25.98 11.04
CA VAL A 867 -3.75 -25.76 12.13
C VAL A 867 -4.28 -26.11 13.52
N HIS A 868 -3.37 -26.51 14.39
CA HIS A 868 -3.58 -26.60 15.83
C HIS A 868 -2.52 -25.79 16.54
N LEU A 869 -2.74 -25.59 17.82
CA LEU A 869 -1.88 -24.84 18.71
C LEU A 869 -0.93 -25.83 19.39
N ASP A 870 0.35 -25.47 19.43
CA ASP A 870 1.43 -26.24 20.06
C ASP A 870 2.20 -25.33 21.01
N THR A 871 2.41 -25.82 22.24
CA THR A 871 2.88 -24.99 23.36
C THR A 871 4.38 -24.78 23.29
N VAL A 872 4.85 -23.55 23.49
CA VAL A 872 6.26 -23.21 23.60
C VAL A 872 6.85 -23.79 24.90
N VAL A 873 7.88 -24.63 24.78
CA VAL A 873 8.57 -25.26 25.92
C VAL A 873 9.99 -24.75 26.15
N GLY A 874 10.55 -23.99 25.19
CA GLY A 874 11.86 -23.37 25.35
C GLY A 874 12.13 -22.29 24.31
N ILE A 875 12.85 -21.25 24.72
CA ILE A 875 13.41 -20.22 23.85
C ILE A 875 14.86 -20.01 24.27
N ASP A 876 15.81 -20.31 23.39
CA ASP A 876 17.25 -20.26 23.68
C ASP A 876 17.97 -19.27 22.76
N ALA A 877 18.81 -18.40 23.31
CA ALA A 877 19.66 -17.53 22.49
C ALA A 877 20.79 -18.33 21.84
N LEU A 878 20.89 -18.26 20.51
CA LEU A 878 21.93 -18.91 19.71
C LEU A 878 23.03 -17.94 19.23
N GLY A 879 22.82 -16.64 19.41
CA GLY A 879 23.72 -15.58 18.96
C GLY A 879 23.71 -15.37 17.45
N ALA A 880 24.72 -14.63 16.97
CA ALA A 880 24.86 -14.22 15.58
C ALA A 880 25.01 -15.40 14.60
N ARG A 881 24.07 -15.54 13.66
CA ARG A 881 24.05 -16.56 12.60
C ARG A 881 23.66 -15.96 11.26
N GLU A 882 24.06 -16.62 10.17
CA GLU A 882 23.56 -16.25 8.84
C GLU A 882 22.06 -16.57 8.73
N VAL A 883 21.28 -15.56 8.35
CA VAL A 883 19.83 -15.61 8.23
C VAL A 883 19.38 -15.34 6.80
N PHE A 884 18.19 -15.83 6.49
CA PHE A 884 17.62 -15.99 5.17
C PHE A 884 16.15 -15.55 5.21
N ASP A 885 15.62 -15.21 4.04
CA ASP A 885 14.23 -14.84 3.86
C ASP A 885 13.72 -15.39 2.52
N ALA A 886 12.40 -15.55 2.41
CA ALA A 886 11.73 -16.19 1.28
C ALA A 886 10.45 -15.44 0.89
N THR A 887 10.05 -15.54 -0.37
CA THR A 887 8.92 -14.77 -0.90
C THR A 887 7.84 -15.69 -1.47
N VAL A 888 6.65 -15.63 -0.87
CA VAL A 888 5.44 -16.35 -1.28
C VAL A 888 4.31 -15.34 -1.56
N PRO A 889 4.10 -14.90 -2.82
CA PRO A 889 3.06 -13.93 -3.15
C PRO A 889 1.65 -14.46 -2.88
N GLY A 890 0.71 -13.57 -2.56
CA GLY A 890 -0.71 -13.85 -2.44
C GLY A 890 -1.16 -14.12 -1.00
N THR A 891 -0.59 -15.12 -0.35
CA THR A 891 -0.92 -15.51 1.04
C THR A 891 0.04 -14.95 2.10
N HIS A 892 1.22 -14.49 1.67
CA HIS A 892 2.22 -13.82 2.52
C HIS A 892 2.74 -14.64 3.72
N ASN A 893 2.57 -15.97 3.70
CA ASN A 893 3.07 -16.90 4.71
C ASN A 893 3.50 -18.24 4.09
N PHE A 894 4.19 -19.08 4.87
CA PHE A 894 4.52 -20.47 4.49
C PHE A 894 4.77 -21.36 5.72
N ILE A 895 4.98 -22.66 5.48
CA ILE A 895 5.35 -23.64 6.49
C ILE A 895 6.86 -23.90 6.47
N ALA A 896 7.53 -23.62 7.59
CA ALA A 896 8.97 -23.80 7.81
C ALA A 896 9.22 -24.60 9.10
N ASP A 897 10.05 -25.64 9.05
CA ASP A 897 10.27 -26.63 10.13
C ASP A 897 8.96 -27.20 10.74
N GLY A 898 7.88 -27.20 9.96
CA GLY A 898 6.55 -27.59 10.42
C GLY A 898 5.85 -26.55 11.30
N ILE A 899 6.23 -25.28 11.23
CA ILE A 899 5.64 -24.13 11.94
C ILE A 899 5.21 -23.07 10.91
N VAL A 900 4.20 -22.27 11.23
CA VAL A 900 3.65 -21.23 10.34
C VAL A 900 4.45 -19.93 10.48
N VAL A 901 4.95 -19.38 9.36
CA VAL A 901 5.86 -18.21 9.29
C VAL A 901 5.41 -17.18 8.23
N HIS A 902 5.70 -15.88 8.42
CA HIS A 902 5.22 -14.77 7.56
C HIS A 902 6.33 -14.19 6.65
N ASN A 903 5.94 -13.51 5.56
CA ASN A 903 6.82 -12.80 4.62
C ASN A 903 7.15 -11.34 5.04
N SER A 904 8.04 -10.69 4.28
CA SER A 904 8.53 -9.33 4.53
C SER A 904 7.85 -8.19 3.73
N LEU A 905 7.98 -6.96 4.24
CA LEU A 905 7.25 -5.75 3.84
C LEU A 905 7.59 -5.15 2.47
N GLU A 906 8.81 -5.33 1.96
CA GLU A 906 9.32 -4.56 0.82
C GLU A 906 8.73 -4.90 -0.56
N GLN A 907 7.69 -5.74 -0.62
CA GLN A 907 7.29 -6.46 -1.82
C GLN A 907 6.49 -5.61 -2.82
N ASP A 908 5.55 -4.78 -2.35
CA ASP A 908 4.63 -4.02 -3.21
C ASP A 908 5.27 -2.82 -3.93
N ALA A 909 6.35 -2.26 -3.37
CA ALA A 909 7.05 -1.11 -3.94
C ALA A 909 7.75 -1.46 -5.25
N ASP A 910 7.58 -0.64 -6.29
CA ASP A 910 8.31 -0.80 -7.56
C ASP A 910 9.74 -0.26 -7.46
N MET A 911 9.95 0.71 -6.56
CA MET A 911 11.22 1.38 -6.35
C MET A 911 11.51 1.54 -4.86
N VAL A 912 12.77 1.32 -4.45
CA VAL A 912 13.25 1.56 -3.08
C VAL A 912 14.57 2.32 -3.13
N VAL A 913 14.59 3.49 -2.49
CA VAL A 913 15.76 4.36 -2.34
C VAL A 913 16.12 4.45 -0.86
N LEU A 914 17.36 4.10 -0.52
CA LEU A 914 17.90 4.20 0.84
C LEU A 914 18.91 5.34 0.92
N ILE A 915 18.83 6.15 1.97
CA ILE A 915 19.77 7.25 2.20
C ILE A 915 20.91 6.75 3.09
N HIS A 916 22.13 6.82 2.58
CA HIS A 916 23.34 6.61 3.37
C HIS A 916 24.12 7.92 3.49
N ARG A 917 24.71 8.14 4.67
CA ARG A 917 25.59 9.28 4.95
C ARG A 917 26.77 8.78 5.76
N GLU A 918 27.92 8.68 5.09
CA GLU A 918 29.17 8.16 5.66
C GLU A 918 29.64 9.04 6.83
N ASP A 919 29.46 10.35 6.71
CA ASP A 919 29.88 11.39 7.67
C ASP A 919 29.18 11.34 9.03
N VAL A 920 28.05 10.62 9.13
CA VAL A 920 27.34 10.38 10.40
C VAL A 920 27.93 9.19 11.14
N TYR A 921 28.61 8.28 10.44
CA TYR A 921 29.20 7.07 10.99
C TYR A 921 30.72 7.13 11.16
N GLU A 922 31.40 7.99 10.39
CA GLU A 922 32.85 8.14 10.34
C GLU A 922 33.25 9.62 10.34
N LYS A 923 33.75 10.08 11.50
CA LYS A 923 34.05 11.50 11.80
C LYS A 923 35.10 12.14 10.90
N GLU A 924 36.00 11.33 10.35
CA GLU A 924 37.10 11.75 9.48
C GLU A 924 36.85 11.31 8.02
N SER A 925 35.61 10.94 7.67
CA SER A 925 35.28 10.62 6.27
C SER A 925 35.65 11.79 5.36
N PRO A 926 36.39 11.53 4.26
CA PRO A 926 36.73 12.56 3.28
C PRO A 926 35.48 13.07 2.52
N ARG A 927 34.32 12.43 2.70
CA ARG A 927 33.03 12.73 2.05
C ARG A 927 32.07 13.49 2.98
N ALA A 928 32.60 14.30 3.89
CA ALA A 928 31.81 15.07 4.85
C ALA A 928 30.82 16.03 4.12
N GLY A 929 29.53 15.90 4.42
CA GLY A 929 28.46 16.62 3.72
C GLY A 929 27.98 15.98 2.40
N GLU A 930 28.49 14.80 2.01
CA GLU A 930 27.90 13.97 0.96
C GLU A 930 26.88 12.98 1.54
N ALA A 931 25.97 12.52 0.69
CA ALA A 931 25.07 11.41 0.94
C ALA A 931 24.95 10.55 -0.32
N ASP A 932 24.75 9.25 -0.15
CA ASP A 932 24.48 8.32 -1.24
C ASP A 932 22.99 7.97 -1.25
N LEU A 933 22.31 8.23 -2.38
CA LEU A 933 20.97 7.71 -2.66
C LEU A 933 21.11 6.33 -3.30
N LEU A 934 20.93 5.29 -2.48
CA LEU A 934 21.07 3.90 -2.87
C LEU A 934 19.72 3.39 -3.43
N LEU A 935 19.58 3.36 -4.75
CA LEU A 935 18.47 2.70 -5.42
C LEU A 935 18.66 1.18 -5.34
N VAL A 936 18.18 0.56 -4.25
CA VAL A 936 18.41 -0.86 -3.93
C VAL A 936 17.36 -1.81 -4.53
N LYS A 937 16.19 -1.29 -4.94
CA LYS A 937 15.16 -2.02 -5.69
C LYS A 937 14.65 -1.13 -6.81
N HIS A 938 14.62 -1.66 -8.03
CA HIS A 938 13.98 -1.02 -9.16
C HIS A 938 13.36 -2.11 -10.04
N ARG A 939 12.03 -2.12 -10.16
CA ARG A 939 11.29 -3.20 -10.85
C ARG A 939 11.40 -3.14 -12.38
N ASN A 940 11.66 -1.94 -12.91
CA ASN A 940 11.62 -1.63 -14.34
C ASN A 940 13.00 -1.18 -14.90
N GLY A 941 14.08 -1.29 -14.13
CA GLY A 941 15.41 -0.82 -14.55
C GLY A 941 16.52 -1.23 -13.58
N PRO A 942 17.75 -0.74 -13.78
CA PRO A 942 18.89 -1.09 -12.94
C PRO A 942 18.82 -0.43 -11.55
N THR A 943 19.52 -1.03 -10.60
CA THR A 943 19.88 -0.43 -9.30
C THR A 943 21.11 0.46 -9.45
N ALA A 944 21.24 1.47 -8.59
CA ALA A 944 22.33 2.46 -8.67
C ALA A 944 22.67 3.07 -7.30
N THR A 945 23.83 3.72 -7.22
CA THR A 945 24.21 4.62 -6.13
C THR A 945 24.39 6.01 -6.72
N CYS A 946 23.55 6.96 -6.32
CA CYS A 946 23.57 8.33 -6.83
C CYS A 946 24.11 9.25 -5.72
N PRO A 947 25.36 9.76 -5.84
CA PRO A 947 25.96 10.58 -4.80
C PRO A 947 25.46 12.04 -4.91
N VAL A 948 25.06 12.62 -3.78
CA VAL A 948 24.48 13.96 -3.67
C VAL A 948 25.13 14.73 -2.50
N ALA A 949 25.10 16.06 -2.55
CA ALA A 949 25.52 16.89 -1.41
C ALA A 949 24.33 17.16 -0.47
N PHE A 950 24.50 16.92 0.83
CA PHE A 950 23.53 17.25 1.87
C PHE A 950 23.83 18.61 2.50
N GLN A 951 22.97 19.59 2.21
CA GLN A 951 23.08 20.95 2.74
C GLN A 951 22.13 21.14 3.92
N GLY A 952 22.40 20.46 5.03
CA GLY A 952 21.51 20.41 6.21
C GLY A 952 21.13 21.78 6.79
N HIS A 953 21.96 22.81 6.63
CA HIS A 953 21.66 24.19 7.06
C HIS A 953 20.59 24.89 6.19
N TYR A 954 20.34 24.40 4.97
CA TYR A 954 19.22 24.77 4.10
C TYR A 954 18.13 23.70 4.07
N SER A 955 18.27 22.61 4.84
CA SER A 955 17.35 21.47 4.84
C SER A 955 17.05 20.92 3.42
N ARG A 956 18.11 20.67 2.62
CA ARG A 956 18.00 20.12 1.26
C ARG A 956 19.16 19.21 0.89
N PHE A 957 18.93 18.32 -0.08
CA PHE A 957 19.96 17.68 -0.90
C PHE A 957 20.09 18.41 -2.25
N VAL A 958 21.26 18.35 -2.88
CA VAL A 958 21.52 18.86 -4.24
C VAL A 958 22.51 17.95 -4.97
N ASP A 959 22.50 17.94 -6.30
CA ASP A 959 23.52 17.26 -7.09
C ASP A 959 24.93 17.74 -6.73
N LEU A 960 25.90 16.82 -6.75
CA LEU A 960 27.32 17.18 -6.67
C LEU A 960 27.73 17.95 -7.94
N ALA A 961 28.57 18.97 -7.77
CA ALA A 961 29.10 19.71 -8.90
C ALA A 961 29.97 18.78 -9.76
N GLN A 962 29.56 18.54 -11.00
CA GLN A 962 30.34 17.74 -11.93
C GLN A 962 31.71 18.38 -12.15
N SER A 963 32.78 17.65 -11.79
CA SER A 963 34.14 18.01 -12.16
C SER A 963 34.25 18.06 -13.68
N SER A 964 34.50 19.26 -14.20
CA SER A 964 34.58 19.56 -15.64
C SER A 964 35.84 19.00 -16.30
#